data_AF-A0A7V4JFL1-F1
#
_entry.id   AF-A0A7V4JFL1-F1
#
_cell.length_a   1.000
_cell.length_b   1.000
_cell.length_c   1.000
_cell.angle_alpha   90.00
_cell.angle_beta   90.00
_cell.angle_gamma   90.00
#
_symmetry.space_group_name_H-M   'P 1'
#
loop_
_entity.id
_entity.type
_entity.pdbx_description
1 polymer ?
#
loop_
_entity_poly.entity_id
_entity_poly.type
_entity_poly.pdbx_seq_one_letter_code
_entity_poly.pdbx_strand_id
1 'polypeptide(L)'
;MLISRRIACALLGTLAILLMLLATSGPAEATVTFNSPISSSSGSHLENAILLSKRAFPEGAPVVVLTTADSYALSLSAGVLAAAHEAPLLLTSSPSLSANTATELARLAPEKVFIVGLPSLFATAVLQTLPYLEASEVVVLYDSDPYRTAAQVAREVKAKLGPRTHVVIAPGDSFGNALAASALACAQGWPLLLTPAAGPLPQATVDSITEAGASHGIVVGTQVDVDLPDFEVVKRVVGTVGSADPDGHYDASVKLAEYAVEQGWLSYEHVGLTRGDDYPDAIVLAPYLARDEGVLLFANPSGLVSASQAALKAHGREVKTIDSVGLSQYTGGPGWALMRQVKSLNSARVTGLSAGSGPVEGGNSLVVSGTSLDTVTSVVVGKTELPPEAWTIDSDTQLTITAMPPASGSGPAEIKLYNYWWVSPASTKDIYWYVSDRPAIPADKVVQEALKQVGVRYVWGGASPSGGFDCSGLTMYVYGLFGISLPHRSLYQASYGWAVSKDELQPGDLLFFYTPISHVGMYVGGGLMINAPRQGDLVTIEDAFRPEFVKARRLMSLYTRYQQTDSRLLYSGSWTAASTSSASGGSFRYSAASGASVTVSFKGTALIWLAKKSPSYGLASVCLDGEAPVTVDLYSSSTKWVQKVWSSGTLPYGTHTVTIRRLGVKSAESGGTYINVDAFDVIGGLVQADAGQVQQLLLNLVSNAAEAIGERAGQVTVSTGQQMCDSVTLSRSR
;
A
#
# COMPACT_ATOMS: atom_id res chain seq x y z
N MET A 1 -33.60 8.60 50.82
CA MET A 1 -33.80 7.87 49.55
C MET A 1 -33.46 8.66 48.27
N LEU A 2 -33.20 9.98 48.33
CA LEU A 2 -32.89 10.82 47.14
C LEU A 2 -31.39 11.06 46.89
N ILE A 3 -30.50 10.74 47.84
CA ILE A 3 -29.03 10.93 47.69
C ILE A 3 -28.36 9.73 47.00
N SER A 4 -28.91 8.53 47.14
CA SER A 4 -28.34 7.30 46.56
C SER A 4 -28.59 7.15 45.04
N ARG A 5 -29.60 7.84 44.48
CA ARG A 5 -29.89 7.82 43.03
C ARG A 5 -29.00 8.74 42.19
N ARG A 6 -28.42 9.80 42.77
CA ARG A 6 -27.52 10.72 42.04
C ARG A 6 -26.09 10.19 41.90
N ILE A 7 -25.64 9.37 42.86
CA ILE A 7 -24.31 8.74 42.83
C ILE A 7 -24.26 7.60 41.79
N ALA A 8 -25.37 6.86 41.60
CA ALA A 8 -25.47 5.80 40.59
C ALA A 8 -25.46 6.33 39.14
N CYS A 9 -26.09 7.49 38.86
CA CYS A 9 -26.05 8.11 37.52
C CYS A 9 -24.69 8.73 37.18
N ALA A 10 -23.94 9.22 38.17
CA ALA A 10 -22.60 9.77 37.94
C ALA A 10 -21.55 8.67 37.65
N LEU A 11 -21.62 7.54 38.37
CA LEU A 11 -20.72 6.39 38.17
C LEU A 11 -20.97 5.63 36.86
N LEU A 12 -22.23 5.55 36.40
CA LEU A 12 -22.57 4.99 35.08
C LEU A 12 -22.20 5.92 33.92
N GLY A 13 -22.25 7.24 34.12
CA GLY A 13 -21.81 8.24 33.13
C GLY A 13 -20.29 8.25 32.94
N THR A 14 -19.51 8.12 34.02
CA THR A 14 -18.04 8.04 33.93
C THR A 14 -17.54 6.71 33.37
N LEU A 15 -18.25 5.60 33.62
CA LEU A 15 -17.88 4.30 33.04
C LEU A 15 -18.21 4.22 31.55
N ALA A 16 -19.30 4.86 31.09
CA ALA A 16 -19.64 4.94 29.66
C ALA A 16 -18.70 5.87 28.87
N ILE A 17 -18.19 6.94 29.49
CA ILE A 17 -17.20 7.84 28.87
C ILE A 17 -15.81 7.17 28.85
N LEU A 18 -15.46 6.37 29.87
CA LEU A 18 -14.22 5.59 29.87
C LEU A 18 -14.27 4.41 28.87
N LEU A 19 -15.44 3.78 28.66
CA LEU A 19 -15.63 2.76 27.62
C LEU A 19 -15.75 3.34 26.20
N MET A 20 -16.22 4.58 26.04
CA MET A 20 -16.23 5.28 24.73
C MET A 20 -14.87 5.86 24.35
N LEU A 21 -13.96 6.10 25.31
CA LEU A 21 -12.57 6.46 25.02
C LEU A 21 -11.67 5.26 24.68
N LEU A 22 -12.14 4.03 24.90
CA LEU A 22 -11.43 2.79 24.58
C LEU A 22 -11.79 2.22 23.19
N ALA A 23 -12.51 2.98 22.37
CA ALA A 23 -12.98 2.55 21.05
C ALA A 23 -12.68 3.57 19.94
N THR A 24 -11.49 4.16 19.91
CA THR A 24 -10.81 4.64 18.69
C THR A 24 -9.33 4.90 19.01
N SER A 25 -8.58 3.86 19.34
CA SER A 25 -7.15 3.87 19.03
C SER A 25 -6.96 2.81 17.96
N GLY A 26 -6.60 3.26 16.75
CA GLY A 26 -5.87 2.38 15.85
C GLY A 26 -4.62 1.84 16.57
N PRO A 27 -3.91 0.88 15.97
CA PRO A 27 -2.72 0.33 16.58
C PRO A 27 -1.79 1.51 16.91
N ALA A 28 -1.15 1.46 18.08
CA ALA A 28 -0.13 2.43 18.44
C ALA A 28 0.87 2.47 17.28
N GLU A 29 0.90 3.60 16.56
CA GLU A 29 1.85 3.80 15.50
C GLU A 29 3.24 3.52 16.10
N ALA A 30 3.94 2.53 15.57
CA ALA A 30 5.40 2.56 15.65
C ALA A 30 5.83 3.72 14.75
N THR A 31 5.59 4.96 15.20
CA THR A 31 5.86 6.15 14.41
C THR A 31 7.35 6.32 14.40
N VAL A 32 7.94 6.10 13.25
CA VAL A 32 9.35 6.43 13.08
C VAL A 32 9.47 7.93 13.18
N THR A 33 10.31 8.36 14.11
CA THR A 33 10.59 9.77 14.30
C THR A 33 11.62 10.20 13.26
N PHE A 34 11.13 10.91 12.26
CA PHE A 34 12.01 11.62 11.36
C PHE A 34 12.41 12.95 11.99
N ASN A 35 13.67 13.06 12.40
CA ASN A 35 14.19 14.31 12.93
C ASN A 35 14.26 15.36 11.81
N SER A 36 14.16 16.63 12.19
CA SER A 36 14.30 17.72 11.22
C SER A 36 15.67 17.60 10.53
N PRO A 37 15.76 17.60 9.20
CA PRO A 37 17.03 17.54 8.49
C PRO A 37 17.99 18.62 8.98
N ILE A 38 19.25 18.26 9.21
CA ILE A 38 20.31 19.23 9.49
C ILE A 38 20.91 19.64 8.16
N SER A 39 20.60 20.86 7.75
CA SER A 39 21.28 21.49 6.62
C SER A 39 21.21 22.99 6.81
N SER A 40 22.36 23.63 6.76
CA SER A 40 22.48 25.06 6.77
C SER A 40 21.86 25.66 5.51
N SER A 41 21.32 26.87 5.64
CA SER A 41 20.80 27.62 4.48
C SER A 41 21.90 27.99 3.47
N SER A 42 23.16 28.02 3.92
CA SER A 42 24.33 28.33 3.11
C SER A 42 24.95 27.11 2.42
N GLY A 43 24.60 25.89 2.85
CA GLY A 43 25.27 24.67 2.42
C GLY A 43 26.60 24.39 3.13
N SER A 44 27.01 25.22 4.09
CA SER A 44 28.25 25.09 4.84
C SER A 44 28.28 23.87 5.77
N HIS A 45 29.33 23.04 5.64
CA HIS A 45 29.61 21.92 6.54
C HIS A 45 29.91 22.36 7.98
N LEU A 46 30.58 23.50 8.16
CA LEU A 46 30.86 24.04 9.49
C LEU A 46 29.55 24.40 10.21
N GLU A 47 28.59 24.98 9.48
CA GLU A 47 27.27 25.30 10.03
C GLU A 47 26.45 24.03 10.30
N ASN A 48 26.56 23.00 9.46
CA ASN A 48 25.93 21.69 9.72
C ASN A 48 26.46 21.04 11.01
N ALA A 49 27.78 21.08 11.22
CA ALA A 49 28.41 20.59 12.45
C ALA A 49 27.90 21.33 13.69
N ILE A 50 27.75 22.66 13.60
CA ILE A 50 27.18 23.48 14.68
C ILE A 50 25.71 23.14 14.95
N LEU A 51 24.91 22.92 13.91
CA LEU A 51 23.51 22.52 14.05
C LEU A 51 23.38 21.13 14.71
N LEU A 52 24.25 20.18 14.35
CA LEU A 52 24.30 18.86 14.99
C LEU A 52 24.75 18.97 16.46
N SER A 53 25.77 19.79 16.74
CA SER A 53 26.22 20.11 18.10
C SER A 53 25.07 20.65 18.96
N LYS A 54 24.32 21.64 18.46
CA LYS A 54 23.15 22.20 19.19
C LYS A 54 22.06 21.17 19.45
N ARG A 55 21.86 20.22 18.53
CA ARG A 55 20.88 19.13 18.70
C ARG A 55 21.31 18.15 19.78
N ALA A 56 22.56 17.72 19.75
CA ALA A 56 23.08 16.70 20.66
C ALA A 56 23.46 17.26 22.04
N PHE A 57 23.86 18.52 22.10
CA PHE A 57 24.41 19.19 23.28
C PHE A 57 23.74 20.55 23.52
N PRO A 58 22.41 20.59 23.74
CA PRO A 58 21.69 21.85 23.97
C PRO A 58 22.19 22.59 25.22
N GLU A 59 22.56 21.86 26.27
CA GLU A 59 22.99 22.40 27.57
C GLU A 59 24.50 22.64 27.69
N GLY A 60 25.27 22.37 26.63
CA GLY A 60 26.74 22.42 26.65
C GLY A 60 27.38 21.03 26.64
N ALA A 61 28.71 20.99 26.63
CA ALA A 61 29.48 19.73 26.62
C ALA A 61 30.80 19.90 27.38
N PRO A 62 31.16 18.98 28.30
CA PRO A 62 32.39 19.11 29.10
C PRO A 62 33.67 18.96 28.27
N VAL A 63 33.60 18.23 27.16
CA VAL A 63 34.69 18.05 26.21
C VAL A 63 34.21 18.46 24.83
N VAL A 64 35.07 19.11 24.05
CA VAL A 64 34.85 19.35 22.61
C VAL A 64 36.03 18.82 21.81
N VAL A 65 35.75 18.16 20.70
CA VAL A 65 36.78 17.81 19.70
C VAL A 65 36.65 18.77 18.51
N LEU A 66 37.72 19.45 18.17
CA LEU A 66 37.83 20.37 17.04
C LEU A 66 38.75 19.76 15.98
N THR A 67 38.28 19.68 14.74
CA THR A 67 39.09 19.19 13.61
C THR A 67 38.94 20.05 12.36
N THR A 68 39.74 19.74 11.33
CA THR A 68 39.77 20.47 10.07
C THR A 68 38.68 19.99 9.09
N ALA A 69 38.04 20.93 8.40
CA ALA A 69 37.18 20.65 7.25
C ALA A 69 37.96 20.57 5.92
N ASP A 70 39.26 20.87 5.94
CA ASP A 70 40.06 21.04 4.72
C ASP A 70 40.95 19.82 4.41
N SER A 71 41.01 18.85 5.34
CA SER A 71 41.80 17.63 5.16
C SER A 71 41.06 16.42 5.71
N TYR A 72 40.66 15.55 4.79
CA TYR A 72 40.04 14.27 5.10
C TYR A 72 40.91 13.39 6.00
N ALA A 73 42.16 13.16 5.59
CA ALA A 73 43.07 12.25 6.29
C ALA A 73 43.33 12.67 7.74
N LEU A 74 43.39 13.99 7.99
CA LEU A 74 43.65 14.55 9.32
C LEU A 74 42.40 14.60 10.21
N SER A 75 41.21 14.49 9.65
CA SER A 75 39.94 14.61 10.40
C SER A 75 39.24 13.27 10.65
N LEU A 76 39.48 12.24 9.84
CA LEU A 76 38.73 10.98 9.89
C LEU A 76 38.73 10.29 11.26
N SER A 77 39.88 10.26 11.95
CA SER A 77 40.01 9.61 13.26
C SER A 77 39.42 10.44 14.40
N ALA A 78 39.18 11.75 14.22
CA ALA A 78 38.71 12.66 15.25
C ALA A 78 37.32 12.27 15.80
N GLY A 79 36.47 11.68 14.95
CA GLY A 79 35.16 11.18 15.35
C GLY A 79 35.23 10.13 16.45
N VAL A 80 36.21 9.22 16.41
CA VAL A 80 36.35 8.17 17.42
C VAL A 80 36.66 8.78 18.80
N LEU A 81 37.50 9.82 18.83
CA LEU A 81 37.81 10.53 20.07
C LEU A 81 36.59 11.31 20.59
N ALA A 82 35.82 11.92 19.69
CA ALA A 82 34.58 12.60 20.06
C ALA A 82 33.58 11.62 20.68
N ALA A 83 33.38 10.45 20.04
CA ALA A 83 32.51 9.39 20.57
C ALA A 83 33.01 8.84 21.91
N ALA A 84 34.32 8.62 22.08
CA ALA A 84 34.93 8.16 23.33
C ALA A 84 34.68 9.09 24.53
N HIS A 85 34.47 10.37 24.26
CA HIS A 85 34.17 11.39 25.26
C HIS A 85 32.69 11.79 25.31
N GLU A 86 31.82 11.17 24.49
CA GLU A 86 30.45 11.62 24.27
C GLU A 86 30.38 13.13 23.97
N ALA A 87 31.30 13.61 23.13
CA ALA A 87 31.54 15.03 22.87
C ALA A 87 31.09 15.44 21.45
N PRO A 88 30.73 16.71 21.22
CA PRO A 88 30.53 17.22 19.87
C PRO A 88 31.86 17.27 19.10
N LEU A 89 31.80 16.90 17.83
CA LEU A 89 32.86 17.12 16.86
C LEU A 89 32.56 18.39 16.06
N LEU A 90 33.35 19.43 16.25
CA LEU A 90 33.24 20.68 15.51
C LEU A 90 34.28 20.77 14.39
N LEU A 91 33.92 21.49 13.33
CA LEU A 91 34.77 21.74 12.19
C LEU A 91 35.24 23.20 12.17
N THR A 92 36.46 23.40 11.69
CA THR A 92 36.98 24.72 11.27
C THR A 92 37.83 24.57 10.01
N SER A 93 38.06 25.67 9.30
CA SER A 93 39.03 25.72 8.20
C SER A 93 40.32 26.46 8.61
N SER A 94 41.39 26.19 7.87
CA SER A 94 42.70 26.84 7.93
C SER A 94 42.69 28.20 7.22
N PRO A 95 43.46 29.21 7.69
CA PRO A 95 44.49 29.15 8.73
C PRO A 95 44.05 29.60 10.13
N SER A 96 42.76 29.78 10.40
CA SER A 96 42.30 30.34 11.68
C SER A 96 40.98 29.73 12.14
N LEU A 97 40.74 29.71 13.46
CA LEU A 97 39.46 29.30 14.02
C LEU A 97 38.32 30.14 13.43
N SER A 98 37.35 29.46 12.80
CA SER A 98 36.22 30.10 12.16
C SER A 98 35.31 30.78 13.19
N ALA A 99 34.81 31.97 12.90
CA ALA A 99 34.02 32.76 13.86
C ALA A 99 32.75 32.03 14.35
N ASN A 100 32.07 31.30 13.47
CA ASN A 100 30.90 30.50 13.83
C ASN A 100 31.30 29.35 14.78
N THR A 101 32.42 28.69 14.53
CA THR A 101 32.96 27.63 15.39
C THR A 101 33.41 28.17 16.74
N ALA A 102 34.05 29.34 16.78
CA ALA A 102 34.40 30.03 18.02
C ALA A 102 33.14 30.37 18.86
N THR A 103 32.08 30.84 18.19
CA THR A 103 30.79 31.12 18.85
C THR A 103 30.17 29.85 19.43
N GLU A 104 30.20 28.74 18.70
CA GLU A 104 29.67 27.47 19.21
C GLU A 104 30.53 26.89 20.34
N LEU A 105 31.86 27.01 20.28
CA LEU A 105 32.76 26.66 21.39
C LEU A 105 32.40 27.44 22.66
N ALA A 106 32.20 28.75 22.54
CA ALA A 106 31.79 29.60 23.66
C ALA A 106 30.41 29.20 24.23
N ARG A 107 29.47 28.80 23.36
CA ARG A 107 28.15 28.30 23.79
C ARG A 107 28.25 26.98 24.55
N LEU A 108 29.10 26.07 24.09
CA LEU A 108 29.26 24.74 24.69
C LEU A 108 29.95 24.79 26.05
N ALA A 109 30.74 25.84 26.30
CA ALA A 109 31.48 26.07 27.54
C ALA A 109 32.25 24.83 28.04
N PRO A 110 33.10 24.21 27.21
CA PRO A 110 33.81 22.99 27.61
C PRO A 110 34.85 23.24 28.69
N GLU A 111 35.16 22.19 29.44
CA GLU A 111 36.27 22.09 30.40
C GLU A 111 37.55 21.58 29.73
N LYS A 112 37.45 20.92 28.57
CA LYS A 112 38.58 20.40 27.81
C LYS A 112 38.33 20.47 26.30
N VAL A 113 39.36 20.85 25.53
CA VAL A 113 39.29 20.87 24.07
C VAL A 113 40.41 20.02 23.47
N PHE A 114 40.04 19.04 22.64
CA PHE A 114 40.99 18.33 21.80
C PHE A 114 41.01 18.95 20.40
N ILE A 115 42.19 19.29 19.92
CA ILE A 115 42.42 19.84 18.58
C ILE A 115 43.08 18.74 17.75
N VAL A 116 42.37 18.18 16.79
CA VAL A 116 42.83 17.03 15.99
C VAL A 116 43.09 17.45 14.55
N GLY A 117 44.29 17.15 14.05
CA GLY A 117 44.60 17.40 12.64
C GLY A 117 44.81 18.88 12.29
N LEU A 118 44.95 19.75 13.30
CA LEU A 118 45.17 21.18 13.15
C LEU A 118 46.46 21.59 13.88
N PRO A 119 47.30 22.47 13.29
CA PRO A 119 48.53 22.94 13.94
C PRO A 119 48.31 23.63 15.29
N SER A 120 49.36 23.70 16.11
CA SER A 120 49.30 24.28 17.47
C SER A 120 48.85 25.74 17.54
N LEU A 121 48.94 26.50 16.44
CA LEU A 121 48.40 27.88 16.38
C LEU A 121 46.90 27.94 16.69
N PHE A 122 46.15 26.86 16.43
CA PHE A 122 44.73 26.78 16.75
C PHE A 122 44.48 26.72 18.26
N ALA A 123 45.43 26.19 19.05
CA ALA A 123 45.32 26.20 20.51
C ALA A 123 45.27 27.64 21.05
N THR A 124 46.10 28.54 20.51
CA THR A 124 46.06 29.96 20.86
C THR A 124 44.70 30.59 20.54
N ALA A 125 44.12 30.29 19.37
CA ALA A 125 42.81 30.81 18.99
C ALA A 125 41.66 30.26 19.88
N VAL A 126 41.76 28.99 20.30
CA VAL A 126 40.82 28.40 21.27
C VAL A 126 40.93 29.06 22.64
N LEU A 127 42.14 29.26 23.17
CA LEU A 127 42.36 29.95 24.45
C LEU A 127 41.90 31.42 24.41
N GLN A 128 42.03 32.08 23.26
CA GLN A 128 41.46 33.43 23.07
C GLN A 128 39.93 33.44 23.10
N THR A 129 39.30 32.38 22.61
CA THR A 129 37.84 32.22 22.59
C THR A 129 37.31 31.83 23.98
N LEU A 130 38.05 30.98 24.70
CA LEU A 130 37.69 30.41 25.99
C LEU A 130 38.76 30.79 27.04
N PRO A 131 38.80 32.06 27.48
CA PRO A 131 39.88 32.57 28.34
C PRO A 131 39.88 32.00 29.76
N TYR A 132 38.85 31.21 30.12
CA TYR A 132 38.76 30.51 31.40
C TYR A 132 39.49 29.15 31.39
N LEU A 133 39.86 28.63 30.21
CA LEU A 133 40.60 27.37 30.09
C LEU A 133 42.10 27.59 30.32
N GLU A 134 42.70 26.66 31.04
CA GLU A 134 44.16 26.56 31.17
C GLU A 134 44.77 25.91 29.94
N ALA A 135 46.03 26.23 29.63
CA ALA A 135 46.71 25.68 28.45
C ALA A 135 46.79 24.14 28.47
N SER A 136 46.84 23.52 29.65
CA SER A 136 46.83 22.05 29.81
C SER A 136 45.49 21.39 29.45
N GLU A 137 44.41 22.17 29.36
CA GLU A 137 43.07 21.71 29.01
C GLU A 137 42.84 21.74 27.49
N VAL A 138 43.79 22.29 26.72
CA VAL A 138 43.78 22.30 25.26
C VAL A 138 44.84 21.33 24.74
N VAL A 139 44.41 20.16 24.28
CA VAL A 139 45.30 19.09 23.81
C VAL A 139 45.36 19.09 22.29
N VAL A 140 46.54 19.27 21.71
CA VAL A 140 46.75 19.25 20.26
C VAL A 140 47.29 17.89 19.83
N LEU A 141 46.53 17.20 18.98
CA LEU A 141 46.86 15.93 18.34
C LEU A 141 47.12 16.20 16.86
N TYR A 142 48.37 16.53 16.52
CA TYR A 142 48.74 16.91 15.17
C TYR A 142 50.14 16.43 14.80
N ASP A 143 50.24 15.85 13.62
CA ASP A 143 51.46 15.63 12.86
C ASP A 143 51.15 15.97 11.40
N SER A 144 52.16 16.43 10.66
CA SER A 144 52.04 16.60 9.21
C SER A 144 51.73 15.29 8.48
N ASP A 145 52.09 14.16 9.07
CA ASP A 145 51.74 12.82 8.63
C ASP A 145 50.37 12.39 9.23
N PRO A 146 49.33 12.18 8.38
CA PRO A 146 48.02 11.77 8.87
C PRO A 146 48.02 10.41 9.57
N TYR A 147 48.94 9.49 9.21
CA TYR A 147 49.06 8.19 9.88
C TYR A 147 49.49 8.37 11.34
N ARG A 148 50.39 9.32 11.62
CA ARG A 148 50.84 9.66 12.97
C ARG A 148 49.80 10.46 13.76
N THR A 149 49.04 11.31 13.10
CA THR A 149 47.89 11.99 13.74
C THR A 149 46.87 10.95 14.21
N ALA A 150 46.51 9.97 13.37
CA ALA A 150 45.61 8.88 13.77
C ALA A 150 46.18 8.04 14.92
N ALA A 151 47.50 7.80 14.96
CA ALA A 151 48.18 7.13 16.08
C ALA A 151 48.05 7.91 17.40
N GLN A 152 48.20 9.24 17.36
CA GLN A 152 48.00 10.10 18.53
C GLN A 152 46.55 10.02 19.04
N VAL A 153 45.58 10.06 18.13
CA VAL A 153 44.16 9.90 18.46
C VAL A 153 43.88 8.54 19.10
N ALA A 154 44.44 7.46 18.54
CA ALA A 154 44.30 6.10 19.09
C ALA A 154 44.81 5.99 20.53
N ARG A 155 45.92 6.66 20.87
CA ARG A 155 46.45 6.70 22.23
C ARG A 155 45.51 7.42 23.20
N GLU A 156 44.91 8.53 22.80
CA GLU A 156 43.92 9.24 23.63
C GLU A 156 42.64 8.43 23.82
N VAL A 157 42.15 7.75 22.77
CA VAL A 157 41.01 6.83 22.87
C VAL A 157 41.33 5.69 23.85
N LYS A 158 42.52 5.09 23.77
CA LYS A 158 42.97 4.06 24.71
C LYS A 158 43.10 4.62 26.14
N ALA A 159 43.61 5.83 26.31
CA ALA A 159 43.72 6.46 27.62
C ALA A 159 42.34 6.68 28.26
N LYS A 160 41.33 6.97 27.45
CA LYS A 160 39.95 7.18 27.89
C LYS A 160 39.18 5.88 28.14
N LEU A 161 39.27 4.91 27.24
CA LEU A 161 38.41 3.72 27.23
C LEU A 161 39.12 2.41 27.60
N GLY A 162 40.44 2.45 27.82
CA GLY A 162 41.28 1.27 27.99
C GLY A 162 41.68 0.61 26.65
N PRO A 163 42.47 -0.48 26.72
CA PRO A 163 42.89 -1.24 25.52
C PRO A 163 41.70 -1.74 24.71
N ARG A 164 41.84 -1.78 23.38
CA ARG A 164 40.80 -2.24 22.45
C ARG A 164 41.31 -3.43 21.66
N THR A 165 40.54 -4.51 21.66
CA THR A 165 40.89 -5.76 20.96
C THR A 165 40.69 -5.67 19.44
N HIS A 166 39.92 -4.68 18.99
CA HIS A 166 39.60 -4.44 17.58
C HIS A 166 40.09 -3.06 17.15
N VAL A 167 40.46 -2.96 15.87
CA VAL A 167 40.74 -1.70 15.16
C VAL A 167 40.04 -1.68 13.81
N VAL A 168 39.75 -0.49 13.34
CA VAL A 168 39.28 -0.23 11.97
C VAL A 168 40.44 0.33 11.17
N ILE A 169 40.69 -0.23 9.99
CA ILE A 169 41.80 0.14 9.11
C ILE A 169 41.22 0.62 7.79
N ALA A 170 41.52 1.87 7.41
CA ALA A 170 40.92 2.50 6.26
C ALA A 170 41.91 3.41 5.51
N PRO A 171 41.74 3.63 4.19
CA PRO A 171 42.60 4.53 3.44
C PRO A 171 42.46 5.99 3.89
N GLY A 172 43.59 6.67 4.11
CA GLY A 172 43.65 8.11 4.39
C GLY A 172 43.75 8.98 3.13
N ASP A 173 44.09 8.38 1.99
CA ASP A 173 44.24 9.02 0.67
C ASP A 173 43.03 8.82 -0.25
N SER A 174 42.01 8.07 0.19
CA SER A 174 40.75 7.86 -0.52
C SER A 174 39.59 7.79 0.48
N PHE A 175 38.67 8.75 0.40
CA PHE A 175 37.70 8.94 1.47
C PHE A 175 36.44 8.08 1.37
N GLY A 176 35.96 7.79 0.15
CA GLY A 176 34.62 7.22 -0.05
C GLY A 176 34.40 5.96 0.78
N ASN A 177 35.28 4.96 0.65
CA ASN A 177 35.13 3.69 1.36
C ASN A 177 35.45 3.82 2.86
N ALA A 178 36.40 4.67 3.22
CA ALA A 178 36.88 4.83 4.58
C ALA A 178 35.88 5.59 5.48
N LEU A 179 35.02 6.42 4.88
CA LEU A 179 34.01 7.20 5.58
C LEU A 179 32.94 6.34 6.25
N ALA A 180 32.53 5.24 5.60
CA ALA A 180 31.55 4.29 6.17
C ALA A 180 32.05 3.66 7.47
N ALA A 181 33.37 3.49 7.58
CA ALA A 181 34.01 2.85 8.72
C ALA A 181 33.97 3.69 10.00
N SER A 182 33.74 5.00 9.87
CA SER A 182 33.70 5.94 10.99
C SER A 182 32.56 5.62 11.98
N ALA A 183 31.37 5.26 11.50
CA ALA A 183 30.24 4.96 12.39
C ALA A 183 30.51 3.76 13.29
N LEU A 184 31.02 2.66 12.71
CA LEU A 184 31.41 1.47 13.48
C LEU A 184 32.54 1.78 14.47
N ALA A 185 33.59 2.47 14.02
CA ALA A 185 34.71 2.84 14.87
C ALA A 185 34.28 3.74 16.05
N CYS A 186 33.40 4.71 15.79
CA CYS A 186 32.86 5.60 16.80
C CYS A 186 31.99 4.86 17.81
N ALA A 187 31.01 4.07 17.34
CA ALA A 187 30.07 3.33 18.21
C ALA A 187 30.80 2.38 19.16
N GLN A 188 31.82 1.68 18.66
CA GLN A 188 32.56 0.70 19.44
C GLN A 188 33.77 1.31 20.19
N GLY A 189 34.09 2.58 19.92
CA GLY A 189 35.31 3.23 20.41
C GLY A 189 36.57 2.46 20.00
N TRP A 190 36.58 1.91 18.79
CA TRP A 190 37.72 1.22 18.20
C TRP A 190 38.60 2.21 17.45
N PRO A 191 39.94 2.18 17.64
CA PRO A 191 40.81 3.08 16.91
C PRO A 191 40.60 2.96 15.39
N LEU A 192 40.39 4.10 14.74
CA LEU A 192 40.36 4.21 13.28
C LEU A 192 41.75 4.60 12.81
N LEU A 193 42.47 3.62 12.28
CA LEU A 193 43.84 3.73 11.83
C LEU A 193 43.89 3.84 10.30
N LEU A 194 44.87 4.60 9.81
CA LEU A 194 44.96 4.97 8.41
C LEU A 194 46.02 4.16 7.67
N THR A 195 45.76 3.89 6.39
CA THR A 195 46.73 3.34 5.44
C THR A 195 46.66 4.13 4.13
N PRO A 196 47.59 3.93 3.18
CA PRO A 196 47.32 4.24 1.78
C PRO A 196 46.20 3.36 1.22
N ALA A 197 45.66 3.72 0.06
CA ALA A 197 44.72 2.89 -0.69
C ALA A 197 45.38 1.63 -1.23
N ALA A 198 46.68 1.70 -1.54
CA ALA A 198 47.51 0.59 -1.95
C ALA A 198 48.99 0.85 -1.60
N GLY A 199 49.79 -0.21 -1.49
CA GLY A 199 51.21 -0.13 -1.16
C GLY A 199 51.53 -0.72 0.22
N PRO A 200 52.67 -0.34 0.83
CA PRO A 200 53.09 -0.91 2.11
C PRO A 200 52.27 -0.36 3.28
N LEU A 201 52.05 -1.20 4.29
CA LEU A 201 51.46 -0.81 5.57
C LEU A 201 52.39 0.19 6.29
N PRO A 202 51.93 1.40 6.64
CA PRO A 202 52.78 2.38 7.34
C PRO A 202 53.21 1.88 8.71
N GLN A 203 54.47 2.11 9.08
CA GLN A 203 54.99 1.70 10.39
C GLN A 203 54.19 2.34 11.55
N ALA A 204 53.76 3.60 11.40
CA ALA A 204 52.92 4.26 12.40
C ALA A 204 51.61 3.51 12.66
N THR A 205 51.05 2.87 11.63
CA THR A 205 49.84 2.05 11.73
C THR A 205 50.14 0.73 12.45
N VAL A 206 51.24 0.06 12.12
CA VAL A 206 51.71 -1.16 12.83
C VAL A 206 51.93 -0.90 14.31
N ASP A 207 52.64 0.18 14.64
CA ASP A 207 52.92 0.58 16.01
C ASP A 207 51.61 0.86 16.75
N SER A 208 50.65 1.53 16.09
CA SER A 208 49.34 1.84 16.68
C SER A 208 48.48 0.61 16.95
N ILE A 209 48.51 -0.41 16.07
CA ILE A 209 47.81 -1.69 16.29
C ILE A 209 48.34 -2.36 17.56
N THR A 210 49.67 -2.42 17.66
CA THR A 210 50.36 -3.01 18.81
C THR A 210 50.09 -2.22 20.10
N GLU A 211 50.21 -0.89 20.03
CA GLU A 211 49.96 0.01 21.16
C GLU A 211 48.50 -0.05 21.63
N ALA A 212 47.53 -0.20 20.72
CA ALA A 212 46.11 -0.35 21.07
C ALA A 212 45.82 -1.65 21.86
N GLY A 213 46.69 -2.66 21.71
CA GLY A 213 46.45 -4.03 22.19
C GLY A 213 45.44 -4.78 21.32
N ALA A 214 45.38 -4.43 20.04
CA ALA A 214 44.42 -5.01 19.11
C ALA A 214 44.92 -6.33 18.56
N SER A 215 44.02 -7.31 18.51
CA SER A 215 44.27 -8.63 17.92
C SER A 215 43.35 -8.91 16.73
N HIS A 216 42.37 -8.04 16.46
CA HIS A 216 41.45 -8.16 15.34
C HIS A 216 41.35 -6.85 14.55
N GLY A 217 41.19 -6.96 13.24
CA GLY A 217 41.09 -5.82 12.31
C GLY A 217 39.91 -5.92 11.36
N ILE A 218 39.22 -4.80 11.17
CA ILE A 218 38.26 -4.62 10.08
C ILE A 218 38.88 -3.67 9.06
N VAL A 219 39.13 -4.18 7.86
CA VAL A 219 39.78 -3.43 6.79
C VAL A 219 38.71 -2.97 5.79
N VAL A 220 38.62 -1.67 5.55
CA VAL A 220 37.60 -1.07 4.68
C VAL A 220 38.27 -0.29 3.56
N GLY A 221 38.02 -0.67 2.30
CA GLY A 221 38.41 0.12 1.12
C GLY A 221 39.89 0.10 0.71
N THR A 222 40.80 -0.38 1.54
CA THR A 222 42.23 -0.47 1.20
C THR A 222 42.63 -1.85 0.65
N GLN A 223 43.56 -1.83 -0.31
CA GLN A 223 44.24 -3.01 -0.86
C GLN A 223 45.54 -3.34 -0.13
N VAL A 224 45.90 -2.56 0.89
CA VAL A 224 47.07 -2.83 1.73
C VAL A 224 46.90 -4.19 2.41
N ASP A 225 47.97 -4.98 2.38
CA ASP A 225 48.01 -6.23 3.12
C ASP A 225 48.36 -5.96 4.58
N VAL A 226 47.57 -6.52 5.48
CA VAL A 226 47.72 -6.34 6.94
C VAL A 226 48.02 -7.72 7.51
N ASP A 227 49.27 -8.14 7.31
CA ASP A 227 49.80 -9.40 7.82
C ASP A 227 50.75 -9.08 8.98
N LEU A 228 50.26 -9.28 10.20
CA LEU A 228 50.98 -9.02 11.44
C LEU A 228 50.87 -10.25 12.36
N PRO A 229 51.92 -10.60 13.12
CA PRO A 229 51.85 -11.68 14.10
C PRO A 229 50.72 -11.44 15.12
N ASP A 230 49.97 -12.50 15.43
CA ASP A 230 48.88 -12.49 16.43
C ASP A 230 47.75 -11.47 16.14
N PHE A 231 47.59 -11.07 14.88
CA PHE A 231 46.55 -10.15 14.42
C PHE A 231 45.71 -10.77 13.30
N GLU A 232 44.39 -10.83 13.50
CA GLU A 232 43.45 -11.40 12.53
C GLU A 232 42.62 -10.31 11.85
N VAL A 233 42.65 -10.25 10.51
CA VAL A 233 41.68 -9.45 9.74
C VAL A 233 40.37 -10.23 9.63
N VAL A 234 39.41 -9.93 10.50
CA VAL A 234 38.11 -10.63 10.59
C VAL A 234 37.15 -10.26 9.46
N LYS A 235 37.33 -9.08 8.86
CA LYS A 235 36.52 -8.62 7.73
C LYS A 235 37.32 -7.69 6.84
N ARG A 236 37.27 -7.95 5.53
CA ARG A 236 37.60 -6.99 4.48
C ARG A 236 36.30 -6.54 3.80
N VAL A 237 36.05 -5.23 3.76
CA VAL A 237 34.92 -4.63 3.05
C VAL A 237 35.44 -3.84 1.86
N VAL A 238 35.02 -4.24 0.66
CA VAL A 238 35.33 -3.57 -0.60
C VAL A 238 34.02 -3.34 -1.35
N GLY A 239 33.79 -2.08 -1.72
CA GLY A 239 32.65 -1.65 -2.50
C GLY A 239 32.68 -2.16 -3.93
N THR A 240 31.51 -2.38 -4.52
CA THR A 240 31.37 -2.74 -5.93
C THR A 240 31.40 -1.47 -6.79
N VAL A 241 32.43 -1.35 -7.63
CA VAL A 241 32.61 -0.23 -8.57
C VAL A 241 31.64 -0.35 -9.75
N GLY A 242 30.98 0.75 -10.10
CA GLY A 242 30.09 0.85 -11.26
C GLY A 242 29.90 2.28 -11.77
N SER A 243 29.18 2.46 -12.87
CA SER A 243 28.96 3.79 -13.46
C SER A 243 28.21 4.77 -12.55
N ALA A 244 27.39 4.27 -11.62
CA ALA A 244 26.66 5.04 -10.62
C ALA A 244 27.38 5.12 -9.25
N ASP A 245 28.43 4.32 -9.06
CA ASP A 245 29.27 4.29 -7.87
C ASP A 245 30.73 4.03 -8.28
N PRO A 246 31.43 5.04 -8.84
CA PRO A 246 32.75 4.86 -9.43
C PRO A 246 33.82 4.42 -8.44
N ASP A 247 33.61 4.70 -7.15
CA ASP A 247 34.56 4.41 -6.06
C ASP A 247 34.08 3.27 -5.13
N GLY A 248 32.86 2.76 -5.36
CA GLY A 248 32.24 1.67 -4.60
C GLY A 248 31.73 2.06 -3.20
N HIS A 249 31.80 3.34 -2.82
CA HIS A 249 31.59 3.73 -1.43
C HIS A 249 30.14 3.66 -0.97
N TYR A 250 29.18 3.81 -1.87
CA TYR A 250 27.77 3.67 -1.51
C TYR A 250 27.48 2.23 -1.11
N ASP A 251 27.97 1.28 -1.89
CA ASP A 251 27.86 -0.15 -1.62
C ASP A 251 28.68 -0.58 -0.39
N ALA A 252 29.90 -0.05 -0.22
CA ALA A 252 30.72 -0.31 0.97
C ALA A 252 30.03 0.12 2.26
N SER A 253 29.31 1.25 2.26
CA SER A 253 28.56 1.73 3.43
C SER A 253 27.50 0.74 3.89
N VAL A 254 26.76 0.16 2.94
CA VAL A 254 25.70 -0.82 3.22
C VAL A 254 26.31 -2.14 3.70
N LYS A 255 27.32 -2.67 2.99
CA LYS A 255 27.97 -3.94 3.36
C LYS A 255 28.58 -3.90 4.76
N LEU A 256 29.15 -2.75 5.14
CA LEU A 256 29.70 -2.58 6.48
C LEU A 256 28.59 -2.46 7.54
N ALA A 257 27.54 -1.70 7.27
CA ALA A 257 26.38 -1.59 8.15
C ALA A 257 25.72 -2.94 8.39
N GLU A 258 25.44 -3.71 7.32
CA GLU A 258 24.87 -5.06 7.39
C GLU A 258 25.75 -5.98 8.24
N TYR A 259 27.06 -6.04 7.95
CA TYR A 259 27.98 -6.87 8.74
C TYR A 259 28.02 -6.44 10.21
N ALA A 260 28.06 -5.15 10.51
CA ALA A 260 28.08 -4.67 11.89
C ALA A 260 26.77 -4.99 12.64
N VAL A 261 25.62 -4.92 11.96
CA VAL A 261 24.32 -5.31 12.50
C VAL A 261 24.25 -6.82 12.74
N GLU A 262 24.77 -7.63 11.83
CA GLU A 262 24.89 -9.10 12.00
C GLU A 262 25.74 -9.47 13.22
N GLN A 263 26.78 -8.70 13.52
CA GLN A 263 27.60 -8.89 14.73
C GLN A 263 26.99 -8.28 15.99
N GLY A 264 25.90 -7.52 15.88
CA GLY A 264 25.26 -6.81 16.99
C GLY A 264 26.05 -5.59 17.48
N TRP A 265 26.88 -4.97 16.62
CA TRP A 265 27.66 -3.78 16.93
C TRP A 265 27.00 -2.47 16.51
N LEU A 266 26.08 -2.53 15.55
CA LEU A 266 25.27 -1.41 15.10
C LEU A 266 23.81 -1.86 14.97
N SER A 267 22.92 -0.89 14.84
CA SER A 267 21.49 -1.10 14.72
C SER A 267 20.88 -0.21 13.65
N TYR A 268 19.99 -0.78 12.84
CA TYR A 268 19.15 0.02 11.94
C TYR A 268 18.12 0.86 12.69
N GLU A 269 17.91 0.69 14.00
CA GLU A 269 17.00 1.53 14.79
C GLU A 269 17.28 3.03 14.64
N HIS A 270 18.54 3.42 14.43
CA HIS A 270 18.94 4.79 14.09
C HIS A 270 19.73 4.79 12.79
N VAL A 271 19.22 5.47 11.77
CA VAL A 271 19.92 5.63 10.48
C VAL A 271 20.36 7.08 10.29
N GLY A 272 21.66 7.27 10.10
CA GLY A 272 22.22 8.51 9.61
C GLY A 272 22.37 8.52 8.09
N LEU A 273 21.94 9.60 7.46
CA LEU A 273 22.05 9.84 6.03
C LEU A 273 22.91 11.08 5.76
N THR A 274 23.90 10.93 4.88
CA THR A 274 24.77 12.02 4.43
C THR A 274 25.25 11.74 3.01
N ARG A 275 26.03 12.64 2.42
CA ARG A 275 26.64 12.42 1.12
C ARG A 275 27.76 11.37 1.21
N GLY A 276 27.86 10.52 0.20
CA GLY A 276 29.00 9.62 0.02
C GLY A 276 30.08 10.20 -0.89
N ASP A 277 29.73 11.18 -1.73
CA ASP A 277 30.64 11.90 -2.63
C ASP A 277 31.25 13.17 -1.98
N ASP A 278 31.01 13.34 -0.68
CA ASP A 278 31.51 14.43 0.14
C ASP A 278 31.66 13.93 1.59
N TYR A 279 32.60 14.48 2.35
CA TYR A 279 33.08 13.84 3.59
C TYR A 279 32.84 14.59 4.90
N PRO A 280 32.87 15.96 4.98
CA PRO A 280 32.91 16.63 6.28
C PRO A 280 31.66 16.37 7.13
N ASP A 281 30.47 16.36 6.50
CA ASP A 281 29.21 16.10 7.20
C ASP A 281 29.13 14.68 7.76
N ALA A 282 29.72 13.70 7.06
CA ALA A 282 29.72 12.31 7.48
C ALA A 282 30.67 12.05 8.65
N ILE A 283 31.84 12.69 8.66
CA ILE A 283 32.79 12.64 9.79
C ILE A 283 32.11 13.15 11.08
N VAL A 284 31.30 14.19 10.97
CA VAL A 284 30.60 14.78 12.13
C VAL A 284 29.35 13.97 12.52
N LEU A 285 28.68 13.33 11.57
CA LEU A 285 27.52 12.50 11.83
C LEU A 285 27.87 11.17 12.53
N ALA A 286 29.02 10.57 12.24
CA ALA A 286 29.44 9.31 12.83
C ALA A 286 29.46 9.28 14.38
N PRO A 287 30.13 10.21 15.09
CA PRO A 287 30.09 10.25 16.56
C PRO A 287 28.71 10.59 17.13
N TYR A 288 27.84 11.25 16.36
CA TYR A 288 26.46 11.46 16.77
C TYR A 288 25.65 10.15 16.75
N LEU A 289 25.78 9.34 15.70
CA LEU A 289 25.13 8.04 15.59
C LEU A 289 25.65 7.03 16.63
N ALA A 290 26.91 7.14 17.02
CA ALA A 290 27.53 6.29 18.01
C ALA A 290 26.82 6.28 19.38
N ARG A 291 26.03 7.33 19.69
CA ARG A 291 25.26 7.44 20.95
C ARG A 291 24.19 6.36 21.07
N ASP A 292 23.63 5.94 19.94
CA ASP A 292 22.55 4.96 19.84
C ASP A 292 22.93 3.79 18.90
N GLU A 293 24.24 3.60 18.68
CA GLU A 293 24.80 2.55 17.81
C GLU A 293 24.21 2.54 16.38
N GLY A 294 23.86 3.72 15.85
CA GLY A 294 23.20 3.87 14.57
C GLY A 294 24.07 3.57 13.35
N VAL A 295 23.45 3.13 12.27
CA VAL A 295 24.12 2.89 10.98
C VAL A 295 24.27 4.18 10.16
N LEU A 296 25.37 4.29 9.43
CA LEU A 296 25.64 5.39 8.50
C LEU A 296 25.48 4.91 7.06
N LEU A 297 24.51 5.47 6.34
CA LEU A 297 24.27 5.19 4.92
C LEU A 297 24.48 6.45 4.08
N PHE A 298 24.85 6.23 2.83
CA PHE A 298 25.18 7.32 1.91
C PHE A 298 24.09 7.61 0.87
N ALA A 299 23.97 8.88 0.54
CA ALA A 299 23.19 9.41 -0.57
C ALA A 299 24.12 10.17 -1.52
N ASN A 300 23.60 10.53 -2.69
CA ASN A 300 24.29 11.42 -3.63
C ASN A 300 23.43 12.67 -3.89
N PRO A 301 23.91 13.65 -4.68
CA PRO A 301 23.13 14.86 -4.98
C PRO A 301 21.75 14.59 -5.60
N SER A 302 21.57 13.46 -6.28
CA SER A 302 20.29 13.04 -6.87
C SER A 302 19.34 12.36 -5.87
N GLY A 303 19.78 12.10 -4.63
CA GLY A 303 19.00 11.48 -3.56
C GLY A 303 19.59 10.15 -3.08
N LEU A 304 18.75 9.27 -2.53
CA LEU A 304 19.18 7.95 -2.06
C LEU A 304 19.69 7.10 -3.23
N VAL A 305 20.86 6.51 -3.08
CA VAL A 305 21.45 5.55 -4.01
C VAL A 305 20.82 4.17 -3.86
N SER A 306 20.84 3.36 -4.93
CA SER A 306 20.19 2.04 -4.97
C SER A 306 20.59 1.11 -3.82
N ALA A 307 21.87 1.12 -3.43
CA ALA A 307 22.36 0.33 -2.29
C ALA A 307 21.65 0.71 -0.98
N SER A 308 21.65 2.00 -0.63
CA SER A 308 20.98 2.48 0.59
C SER A 308 19.45 2.36 0.51
N GLN A 309 18.88 2.47 -0.69
CA GLN A 309 17.46 2.16 -0.91
C GLN A 309 17.13 0.70 -0.59
N ALA A 310 17.97 -0.24 -1.06
CA ALA A 310 17.80 -1.66 -0.78
C ALA A 310 17.95 -1.98 0.71
N ALA A 311 18.94 -1.40 1.38
CA ALA A 311 19.15 -1.55 2.82
C ALA A 311 17.96 -1.04 3.64
N LEU A 312 17.47 0.17 3.34
CA LEU A 312 16.28 0.74 3.99
C LEU A 312 15.00 -0.05 3.68
N LYS A 313 14.92 -0.70 2.51
CA LYS A 313 13.83 -1.63 2.19
C LYS A 313 13.92 -2.89 3.06
N ALA A 314 15.10 -3.50 3.15
CA ALA A 314 15.33 -4.73 3.91
C ALA A 314 15.11 -4.55 5.42
N HIS A 315 15.65 -3.47 5.99
CA HIS A 315 15.64 -3.19 7.43
C HIS A 315 14.56 -2.20 7.86
N GLY A 316 13.64 -1.85 6.97
CA GLY A 316 12.57 -0.88 7.26
C GLY A 316 11.62 -1.31 8.39
N ARG A 317 11.76 -2.49 8.99
CA ARG A 317 11.02 -2.88 10.21
C ARG A 317 11.71 -2.42 11.49
N GLU A 318 13.02 -2.28 11.44
CA GLU A 318 13.89 -2.02 12.58
C GLU A 318 14.08 -0.54 12.82
N VAL A 319 14.11 0.26 11.74
CA VAL A 319 14.39 1.68 11.83
C VAL A 319 13.34 2.40 12.69
N LYS A 320 13.79 3.23 13.64
CA LYS A 320 12.96 4.04 14.55
C LYS A 320 13.21 5.53 14.39
N THR A 321 14.42 5.90 13.98
CA THR A 321 14.86 7.29 13.81
C THR A 321 15.73 7.43 12.57
N ILE A 322 15.56 8.55 11.86
CA ILE A 322 16.42 8.92 10.74
C ILE A 322 16.88 10.36 10.93
N ASP A 323 18.20 10.55 10.93
CA ASP A 323 18.84 11.86 10.89
C ASP A 323 19.55 12.03 9.55
N SER A 324 19.44 13.22 8.96
CA SER A 324 20.15 13.55 7.72
C SER A 324 20.95 14.82 7.87
N VAL A 325 22.21 14.82 7.43
CA VAL A 325 23.12 15.97 7.48
C VAL A 325 23.59 16.31 6.07
N GLY A 326 23.54 17.60 5.68
CA GLY A 326 24.12 18.09 4.43
C GLY A 326 23.35 17.77 3.12
N LEU A 327 22.16 17.17 3.21
CA LEU A 327 21.43 16.66 2.05
C LEU A 327 20.36 17.60 1.45
N SER A 328 19.99 18.71 2.13
CA SER A 328 18.83 19.51 1.70
C SER A 328 19.06 20.37 0.46
N GLN A 329 20.31 20.67 0.12
CA GLN A 329 20.63 21.61 -0.97
C GLN A 329 20.53 20.97 -2.36
N TYR A 330 20.39 19.65 -2.45
CA TYR A 330 20.45 18.92 -3.74
C TYR A 330 19.15 18.19 -4.14
N THR A 331 18.20 18.02 -3.21
CA THR A 331 16.97 17.25 -3.47
C THR A 331 15.75 18.11 -3.87
N GLY A 332 15.95 19.39 -4.20
CA GLY A 332 14.89 20.29 -4.68
C GLY A 332 13.98 20.87 -3.59
N GLY A 333 14.48 20.97 -2.35
CA GLY A 333 13.81 21.58 -1.20
C GLY A 333 14.46 21.16 0.13
N PRO A 334 14.01 21.66 1.30
CA PRO A 334 14.48 21.16 2.60
C PRO A 334 14.45 19.60 2.63
N GLY A 335 15.19 18.92 3.50
CA GLY A 335 15.40 17.45 3.41
C GLY A 335 14.15 16.53 3.33
N TRP A 336 12.92 17.06 3.32
CA TRP A 336 11.66 16.37 3.01
C TRP A 336 11.62 15.67 1.64
N ALA A 337 12.44 16.04 0.65
CA ALA A 337 12.49 15.31 -0.62
C ALA A 337 13.16 13.92 -0.47
N LEU A 338 14.29 13.85 0.24
CA LEU A 338 14.89 12.59 0.66
C LEU A 338 13.95 11.80 1.58
N MET A 339 13.29 12.48 2.53
CA MET A 339 12.30 11.84 3.41
C MET A 339 11.11 11.28 2.62
N ARG A 340 10.70 11.93 1.52
CA ARG A 340 9.70 11.37 0.60
C ARG A 340 10.23 10.17 -0.16
N GLN A 341 11.50 10.19 -0.59
CA GLN A 341 12.13 9.01 -1.20
C GLN A 341 12.13 7.85 -0.20
N VAL A 342 12.65 8.03 1.02
CA VAL A 342 12.62 7.02 2.11
C VAL A 342 11.19 6.49 2.33
N LYS A 343 10.20 7.39 2.49
CA LYS A 343 8.79 7.03 2.65
C LYS A 343 8.21 6.28 1.43
N SER A 344 8.73 6.56 0.22
CA SER A 344 8.27 5.97 -1.03
C SER A 344 8.84 4.57 -1.32
N LEU A 345 10.02 4.24 -0.81
CA LEU A 345 10.73 2.98 -1.12
C LEU A 345 9.95 1.74 -0.70
N ASN A 346 9.17 1.87 0.37
CA ASN A 346 8.30 0.82 0.87
C ASN A 346 6.82 1.16 0.68
N SER A 347 6.43 2.12 -0.16
CA SER A 347 5.01 2.46 -0.31
C SER A 347 4.22 1.31 -0.94
N ALA A 348 3.61 0.47 -0.11
CA ALA A 348 2.64 -0.52 -0.55
C ALA A 348 1.55 0.21 -1.34
N ARG A 349 1.28 -0.25 -2.56
CA ARG A 349 0.22 0.30 -3.41
C ARG A 349 -0.69 -0.83 -3.84
N VAL A 350 -1.99 -0.61 -3.71
CA VAL A 350 -3.00 -1.49 -4.27
C VAL A 350 -3.18 -1.15 -5.74
N THR A 351 -2.93 -2.11 -6.62
CA THR A 351 -3.14 -2.01 -8.07
C THR A 351 -4.38 -2.76 -8.53
N GLY A 352 -4.94 -3.65 -7.70
CA GLY A 352 -6.21 -4.32 -7.95
C GLY A 352 -6.66 -5.23 -6.80
N LEU A 353 -7.93 -5.66 -6.86
CA LEU A 353 -8.60 -6.53 -5.90
C LEU A 353 -9.32 -7.67 -6.63
N SER A 354 -9.20 -8.91 -6.14
CA SER A 354 -9.87 -10.08 -6.71
C SER A 354 -10.35 -11.05 -5.61
N ALA A 355 -11.65 -11.20 -5.34
CA ALA A 355 -12.79 -10.50 -5.94
C ALA A 355 -13.00 -9.10 -5.32
N GLY A 356 -13.29 -8.06 -6.11
CA GLY A 356 -13.54 -6.70 -5.61
C GLY A 356 -14.83 -6.49 -4.78
N SER A 357 -15.56 -7.56 -4.43
CA SER A 357 -16.78 -7.50 -3.63
C SER A 357 -17.06 -8.82 -2.88
N GLY A 358 -17.83 -8.76 -1.80
CA GLY A 358 -18.28 -9.96 -1.07
C GLY A 358 -19.22 -9.65 0.12
N PRO A 359 -19.66 -10.68 0.86
CA PRO A 359 -20.82 -10.61 1.73
C PRO A 359 -20.62 -9.65 2.92
N VAL A 360 -21.68 -8.98 3.35
CA VAL A 360 -21.69 -8.14 4.58
C VAL A 360 -21.40 -8.94 5.84
N GLU A 361 -21.66 -10.24 5.85
CA GLU A 361 -21.39 -11.11 7.02
C GLU A 361 -19.91 -11.47 7.16
N GLY A 362 -19.06 -11.14 6.18
CA GLY A 362 -17.64 -11.52 6.14
C GLY A 362 -17.41 -12.94 5.60
N GLY A 363 -16.16 -13.42 5.66
CA GLY A 363 -15.82 -14.83 5.38
C GLY A 363 -15.40 -15.19 3.94
N ASN A 364 -15.21 -14.22 3.06
CA ASN A 364 -14.54 -14.44 1.76
C ASN A 364 -13.03 -14.18 1.86
N SER A 365 -12.26 -14.86 1.02
CA SER A 365 -10.87 -14.50 0.75
C SER A 365 -10.79 -13.44 -0.36
N LEU A 366 -9.87 -12.49 -0.20
CA LEU A 366 -9.64 -11.37 -1.11
C LEU A 366 -8.15 -11.31 -1.46
N VAL A 367 -7.84 -11.44 -2.74
CA VAL A 367 -6.49 -11.25 -3.28
C VAL A 367 -6.29 -9.77 -3.58
N VAL A 368 -5.27 -9.19 -2.98
CA VAL A 368 -4.80 -7.83 -3.20
C VAL A 368 -3.58 -7.89 -4.10
N SER A 369 -3.67 -7.29 -5.28
CA SER A 369 -2.53 -7.10 -6.18
C SER A 369 -1.94 -5.73 -5.96
N GLY A 370 -0.62 -5.60 -6.04
CA GLY A 370 0.06 -4.37 -5.70
C GLY A 370 1.54 -4.32 -6.04
N THR A 371 2.23 -3.38 -5.41
CA THR A 371 3.69 -3.27 -5.40
C THR A 371 4.18 -3.10 -3.98
N SER A 372 5.35 -3.66 -3.65
CA SER A 372 5.97 -3.61 -2.33
C SER A 372 5.09 -4.20 -1.21
N LEU A 373 4.30 -5.23 -1.55
CA LEU A 373 3.38 -5.88 -0.60
C LEU A 373 4.10 -6.74 0.44
N ASP A 374 5.34 -7.13 0.16
CA ASP A 374 6.30 -7.77 1.08
C ASP A 374 6.60 -6.93 2.33
N THR A 375 6.38 -5.61 2.24
CA THR A 375 6.65 -4.67 3.32
C THR A 375 5.48 -4.43 4.27
N VAL A 376 4.28 -4.93 3.95
CA VAL A 376 3.04 -4.68 4.70
C VAL A 376 3.11 -5.28 6.10
N THR A 377 2.65 -4.52 7.10
CA THR A 377 2.60 -4.95 8.51
C THR A 377 1.20 -4.97 9.08
N SER A 378 0.28 -4.19 8.51
CA SER A 378 -1.11 -4.14 8.95
C SER A 378 -2.01 -3.91 7.75
N VAL A 379 -3.17 -4.55 7.79
CA VAL A 379 -4.20 -4.48 6.76
C VAL A 379 -5.48 -3.98 7.43
N VAL A 380 -6.03 -2.89 6.92
CA VAL A 380 -7.29 -2.32 7.39
C VAL A 380 -8.31 -2.39 6.27
N VAL A 381 -9.49 -2.91 6.59
CA VAL A 381 -10.65 -2.96 5.70
C VAL A 381 -11.71 -1.99 6.23
N GLY A 382 -11.93 -0.90 5.49
CA GLY A 382 -12.80 0.19 5.90
C GLY A 382 -12.31 0.86 7.18
N LYS A 383 -12.88 0.48 8.33
CA LYS A 383 -12.51 0.98 9.65
C LYS A 383 -11.95 -0.10 10.57
N THR A 384 -11.84 -1.34 10.09
CA THR A 384 -11.48 -2.50 10.89
C THR A 384 -10.09 -2.96 10.52
N GLU A 385 -9.16 -2.90 11.48
CA GLU A 385 -7.85 -3.55 11.34
C GLU A 385 -8.03 -5.08 11.45
N LEU A 386 -7.40 -5.80 10.53
CA LEU A 386 -7.43 -7.26 10.52
C LEU A 386 -6.38 -7.82 11.47
N PRO A 387 -6.70 -8.89 12.21
CA PRO A 387 -5.68 -9.58 12.99
C PRO A 387 -4.65 -10.23 12.04
N PRO A 388 -3.38 -10.44 12.48
CA PRO A 388 -2.30 -10.95 11.63
C PRO A 388 -2.61 -12.29 10.95
N GLU A 389 -3.43 -13.14 11.54
CA GLU A 389 -3.84 -14.44 11.00
C GLU A 389 -4.89 -14.34 9.86
N ALA A 390 -5.53 -13.18 9.68
CA ALA A 390 -6.57 -12.98 8.67
C ALA A 390 -6.03 -12.56 7.29
N TRP A 391 -4.70 -12.55 7.11
CA TRP A 391 -4.07 -12.26 5.83
C TRP A 391 -2.66 -12.87 5.75
N THR A 392 -2.18 -13.07 4.52
CA THR A 392 -0.86 -13.61 4.21
C THR A 392 -0.21 -12.80 3.10
N ILE A 393 1.09 -12.55 3.20
CA ILE A 393 1.89 -12.02 2.10
C ILE A 393 2.27 -13.21 1.21
N ASP A 394 1.84 -13.18 -0.04
CA ASP A 394 2.14 -14.26 -0.99
C ASP A 394 3.40 -13.92 -1.80
N SER A 395 3.60 -12.63 -2.13
CA SER A 395 4.79 -12.09 -2.80
C SER A 395 4.91 -10.57 -2.61
N ASP A 396 5.92 -9.95 -3.22
CA ASP A 396 6.08 -8.49 -3.30
C ASP A 396 4.96 -7.78 -4.11
N THR A 397 4.14 -8.53 -4.82
CA THR A 397 3.06 -8.05 -5.71
C THR A 397 1.69 -8.62 -5.36
N GLN A 398 1.61 -9.55 -4.40
CA GLN A 398 0.37 -10.22 -4.02
C GLN A 398 0.28 -10.44 -2.50
N LEU A 399 -0.88 -10.10 -1.94
CA LEU A 399 -1.25 -10.37 -0.55
C LEU A 399 -2.67 -10.96 -0.55
N THR A 400 -2.91 -12.01 0.22
CA THR A 400 -4.22 -12.63 0.35
C THR A 400 -4.81 -12.32 1.72
N ILE A 401 -5.95 -11.62 1.76
CA ILE A 401 -6.79 -11.55 2.95
C ILE A 401 -7.59 -12.85 3.00
N THR A 402 -7.42 -13.64 4.05
CA THR A 402 -8.03 -14.97 4.21
C THR A 402 -9.41 -14.89 4.86
N ALA A 403 -9.67 -13.83 5.63
CA ALA A 403 -10.97 -13.58 6.26
C ALA A 403 -11.32 -12.08 6.27
N MET A 404 -12.31 -11.69 5.46
CA MET A 404 -12.86 -10.34 5.49
C MET A 404 -13.71 -10.10 6.75
N PRO A 405 -13.60 -8.93 7.40
CA PRO A 405 -14.39 -8.62 8.59
C PRO A 405 -15.84 -8.37 8.19
N PRO A 406 -16.82 -8.63 9.07
CA PRO A 406 -18.22 -8.28 8.80
C PRO A 406 -18.40 -6.76 8.71
N ALA A 407 -19.34 -6.32 7.87
CA ALA A 407 -19.76 -4.93 7.76
C ALA A 407 -21.16 -4.71 8.37
N SER A 408 -21.40 -3.50 8.89
CA SER A 408 -22.72 -3.11 9.42
C SER A 408 -23.80 -2.92 8.33
N GLY A 409 -23.46 -3.08 7.05
CA GLY A 409 -24.35 -2.92 5.90
C GLY A 409 -23.60 -2.95 4.57
N SER A 410 -24.33 -2.95 3.45
CA SER A 410 -23.73 -2.88 2.12
C SER A 410 -23.04 -1.54 1.87
N GLY A 411 -21.91 -1.55 1.18
CA GLY A 411 -21.21 -0.33 0.82
C GLY A 411 -19.71 -0.52 0.57
N PRO A 412 -19.02 0.54 0.13
CA PRO A 412 -17.60 0.50 -0.10
C PRO A 412 -16.83 0.46 1.23
N ALA A 413 -15.75 -0.30 1.25
CA ALA A 413 -14.73 -0.36 2.28
C ALA A 413 -13.37 -0.23 1.61
N GLU A 414 -12.63 0.81 2.00
CA GLU A 414 -11.28 1.05 1.51
C GLU A 414 -10.31 0.04 2.13
N ILE A 415 -9.48 -0.60 1.31
CA ILE A 415 -8.38 -1.45 1.76
C ILE A 415 -7.16 -0.56 1.95
N LYS A 416 -6.74 -0.38 3.20
CA LYS A 416 -5.51 0.34 3.53
C LYS A 416 -4.45 -0.64 3.97
N LEU A 417 -3.32 -0.59 3.26
CA LEU A 417 -2.13 -1.34 3.62
C LEU A 417 -1.20 -0.40 4.37
N TYR A 418 -0.84 -0.80 5.58
CA TYR A 418 0.10 -0.10 6.41
C TYR A 418 1.42 -0.85 6.37
N ASN A 419 2.50 -0.09 6.38
CA ASN A 419 3.76 -0.53 6.93
C ASN A 419 4.27 0.50 7.93
N TYR A 420 5.48 0.29 8.45
CA TYR A 420 6.10 1.14 9.47
C TYR A 420 6.20 2.64 9.11
N TRP A 421 5.99 3.03 7.85
CA TRP A 421 6.28 4.39 7.34
C TRP A 421 5.17 5.02 6.51
N TRP A 422 4.16 4.23 6.11
CA TRP A 422 3.31 4.57 4.98
C TRP A 422 1.95 3.88 5.05
N VAL A 423 0.93 4.58 4.54
CA VAL A 423 -0.40 4.04 4.26
C VAL A 423 -0.60 4.07 2.76
N SER A 424 -1.01 2.95 2.17
CA SER A 424 -1.30 2.88 0.74
C SER A 424 -2.22 4.03 0.33
N PRO A 425 -1.87 4.80 -0.72
CA PRO A 425 -2.65 5.97 -1.11
C PRO A 425 -4.01 5.55 -1.64
N ALA A 426 -5.04 6.31 -1.24
CA ALA A 426 -6.41 6.09 -1.67
C ALA A 426 -6.54 6.08 -3.20
N SER A 427 -7.24 5.09 -3.73
CA SER A 427 -7.42 4.84 -5.14
C SER A 427 -8.73 4.09 -5.36
N THR A 428 -9.43 4.30 -6.48
CA THR A 428 -10.63 3.48 -6.76
C THR A 428 -10.34 1.98 -6.85
N LYS A 429 -9.07 1.59 -6.99
CA LYS A 429 -8.59 0.21 -7.06
C LYS A 429 -8.47 -0.47 -5.69
N ASP A 430 -8.50 0.28 -4.59
CA ASP A 430 -8.46 -0.27 -3.23
C ASP A 430 -9.84 -0.41 -2.58
N ILE A 431 -10.91 -0.12 -3.31
CA ILE A 431 -12.27 -0.16 -2.78
C ILE A 431 -12.85 -1.56 -2.91
N TYR A 432 -12.99 -2.25 -1.78
CA TYR A 432 -13.77 -3.47 -1.66
C TYR A 432 -15.24 -3.15 -1.43
N TRP A 433 -16.15 -3.84 -2.11
CA TRP A 433 -17.59 -3.61 -1.94
C TRP A 433 -18.24 -4.71 -1.10
N TYR A 434 -18.69 -4.34 0.10
CA TYR A 434 -19.61 -5.18 0.86
C TYR A 434 -20.97 -5.22 0.16
N VAL A 435 -21.40 -6.44 -0.17
CA VAL A 435 -22.71 -6.75 -0.73
C VAL A 435 -23.52 -7.49 0.32
N SER A 436 -24.67 -6.95 0.72
CA SER A 436 -25.56 -7.69 1.60
C SER A 436 -26.12 -8.89 0.87
N ASP A 437 -26.22 -10.03 1.56
CA ASP A 437 -26.97 -11.21 1.11
C ASP A 437 -28.49 -10.98 1.09
N ARG A 438 -28.92 -9.71 1.12
CA ARG A 438 -30.32 -9.36 0.92
C ARG A 438 -30.69 -9.77 -0.50
N PRO A 439 -31.76 -10.55 -0.68
CA PRO A 439 -32.21 -10.96 -2.00
C PRO A 439 -32.39 -9.72 -2.87
N ALA A 440 -31.94 -9.80 -4.13
CA ALA A 440 -32.21 -8.79 -5.14
C ALA A 440 -33.69 -8.42 -5.07
N ILE A 441 -33.99 -7.15 -4.81
CA ILE A 441 -35.37 -6.69 -4.72
C ILE A 441 -35.84 -6.49 -6.15
N PRO A 442 -36.79 -7.28 -6.64
CA PRO A 442 -37.22 -7.18 -8.03
C PRO A 442 -37.78 -5.78 -8.29
N ALA A 443 -37.25 -5.12 -9.33
CA ALA A 443 -37.62 -3.75 -9.71
C ALA A 443 -39.14 -3.56 -9.83
N ASP A 444 -39.84 -4.58 -10.33
CA ASP A 444 -41.28 -4.63 -10.49
C ASP A 444 -42.03 -4.54 -9.15
N LYS A 445 -41.47 -5.08 -8.06
CA LYS A 445 -42.11 -5.02 -6.73
C LYS A 445 -42.08 -3.63 -6.13
N VAL A 446 -40.96 -2.93 -6.27
CA VAL A 446 -40.82 -1.55 -5.79
C VAL A 446 -41.81 -0.63 -6.51
N VAL A 447 -41.87 -0.75 -7.83
CA VAL A 447 -42.80 0.01 -8.67
C VAL A 447 -44.26 -0.35 -8.37
N GLN A 448 -44.58 -1.63 -8.19
CA GLN A 448 -45.94 -2.06 -7.80
C GLN A 448 -46.40 -1.44 -6.48
N GLU A 449 -45.55 -1.40 -5.46
CA GLU A 449 -45.90 -0.78 -4.17
C GLU A 449 -46.07 0.74 -4.29
N ALA A 450 -45.26 1.40 -5.12
CA ALA A 450 -45.43 2.82 -5.43
C ALA A 450 -46.77 3.07 -6.14
N LEU A 451 -47.10 2.29 -7.18
CA LEU A 451 -48.33 2.43 -7.97
C LEU A 451 -49.61 2.28 -7.13
N LYS A 452 -49.59 1.47 -6.07
CA LYS A 452 -50.72 1.38 -5.11
C LYS A 452 -51.02 2.69 -4.39
N GLN A 453 -50.06 3.61 -4.33
CA GLN A 453 -50.22 4.90 -3.66
C GLN A 453 -50.87 5.96 -4.55
N VAL A 454 -51.09 5.70 -5.85
CA VAL A 454 -51.78 6.63 -6.75
C VAL A 454 -53.14 7.00 -6.15
N GLY A 455 -53.43 8.31 -6.10
CA GLY A 455 -54.64 8.86 -5.50
C GLY A 455 -54.53 9.22 -4.01
N VAL A 456 -53.43 8.87 -3.31
CA VAL A 456 -53.18 9.35 -1.94
C VAL A 456 -52.89 10.85 -1.98
N ARG A 457 -53.41 11.61 -1.00
CA ARG A 457 -53.25 13.08 -0.96
C ARG A 457 -51.81 13.50 -0.71
N TYR A 458 -51.40 14.59 -1.35
CA TYR A 458 -50.17 15.26 -0.97
C TYR A 458 -50.30 15.92 0.41
N VAL A 459 -49.36 15.66 1.30
CA VAL A 459 -49.23 16.32 2.61
C VAL A 459 -47.77 16.64 2.85
N TRP A 460 -47.44 17.92 3.09
CA TRP A 460 -46.09 18.36 3.39
C TRP A 460 -45.55 17.66 4.64
N GLY A 461 -44.40 16.99 4.54
CA GLY A 461 -43.84 16.17 5.62
C GLY A 461 -44.55 14.82 5.79
N GLY A 462 -45.48 14.44 4.91
CA GLY A 462 -46.20 13.18 4.96
C GLY A 462 -45.35 12.01 4.45
N ALA A 463 -45.43 10.85 5.10
CA ALA A 463 -44.72 9.62 4.75
C ALA A 463 -45.55 8.35 4.98
N SER A 464 -46.88 8.41 4.88
CA SER A 464 -47.73 7.22 5.04
C SER A 464 -49.01 7.29 4.21
N PRO A 465 -49.60 6.14 3.80
CA PRO A 465 -50.83 6.13 3.02
C PRO A 465 -52.02 6.81 3.72
N SER A 466 -52.12 6.68 5.05
CA SER A 466 -53.20 7.28 5.85
C SER A 466 -52.98 8.77 6.17
N GLY A 467 -51.72 9.19 6.30
CA GLY A 467 -51.34 10.59 6.60
C GLY A 467 -51.04 11.43 5.37
N GLY A 468 -51.04 10.84 4.17
CA GLY A 468 -50.59 11.48 2.94
C GLY A 468 -49.07 11.45 2.75
N PHE A 469 -48.63 11.88 1.57
CA PHE A 469 -47.21 11.87 1.17
C PHE A 469 -46.74 13.24 0.69
N ASP A 470 -45.50 13.62 1.01
CA ASP A 470 -44.74 14.51 0.13
C ASP A 470 -43.85 13.69 -0.82
N CYS A 471 -43.16 14.36 -1.75
CA CYS A 471 -42.38 13.68 -2.78
C CYS A 471 -41.32 12.73 -2.21
N SER A 472 -40.55 13.19 -1.22
CA SER A 472 -39.55 12.39 -0.51
C SER A 472 -40.15 11.38 0.46
N GLY A 473 -41.32 11.64 1.02
CA GLY A 473 -42.02 10.74 1.91
C GLY A 473 -42.63 9.54 1.18
N LEU A 474 -43.09 9.73 -0.07
CA LEU A 474 -43.52 8.63 -0.93
C LEU A 474 -42.38 7.65 -1.21
N THR A 475 -41.23 8.16 -1.66
CA THR A 475 -40.06 7.33 -1.95
C THR A 475 -39.50 6.68 -0.68
N MET A 476 -39.41 7.43 0.42
CA MET A 476 -39.00 6.91 1.73
C MET A 476 -39.89 5.76 2.20
N TYR A 477 -41.21 5.91 2.10
CA TYR A 477 -42.15 4.86 2.48
C TYR A 477 -41.99 3.61 1.62
N VAL A 478 -42.02 3.77 0.28
CA VAL A 478 -41.94 2.64 -0.64
C VAL A 478 -40.65 1.87 -0.45
N TYR A 479 -39.50 2.56 -0.43
CA TYR A 479 -38.21 1.91 -0.21
C TYR A 479 -38.04 1.33 1.21
N GLY A 480 -38.71 1.93 2.21
CA GLY A 480 -38.76 1.42 3.57
C GLY A 480 -39.39 0.03 3.68
N LEU A 481 -40.42 -0.28 2.87
CA LEU A 481 -41.01 -1.62 2.78
C LEU A 481 -39.99 -2.69 2.34
N PHE A 482 -38.95 -2.26 1.65
CA PHE A 482 -37.87 -3.08 1.11
C PHE A 482 -36.57 -2.94 1.94
N GLY A 483 -36.66 -2.38 3.14
CA GLY A 483 -35.53 -2.29 4.07
C GLY A 483 -34.46 -1.25 3.69
N ILE A 484 -34.79 -0.31 2.78
CA ILE A 484 -33.93 0.81 2.40
C ILE A 484 -34.42 2.07 3.10
N SER A 485 -33.62 2.56 4.06
CA SER A 485 -33.93 3.77 4.81
C SER A 485 -33.47 5.00 4.03
N LEU A 486 -34.42 5.85 3.64
CA LEU A 486 -34.14 7.13 2.99
C LEU A 486 -34.43 8.30 3.92
N PRO A 487 -33.63 9.39 3.85
CA PRO A 487 -33.97 10.62 4.55
C PRO A 487 -35.23 11.26 3.94
N HIS A 488 -36.04 11.93 4.76
CA HIS A 488 -37.28 12.59 4.33
C HIS A 488 -37.06 13.94 3.59
N ARG A 489 -35.91 14.11 2.92
CA ARG A 489 -35.62 15.29 2.10
C ARG A 489 -35.08 14.86 0.75
N SER A 490 -35.74 15.29 -0.33
CA SER A 490 -35.35 14.98 -1.72
C SER A 490 -33.91 15.35 -2.03
N LEU A 491 -33.43 16.51 -1.53
CA LEU A 491 -32.03 16.93 -1.64
C LEU A 491 -31.04 15.89 -1.07
N TYR A 492 -31.36 15.29 0.07
CA TYR A 492 -30.51 14.27 0.68
C TYR A 492 -30.68 12.93 -0.02
N GLN A 493 -31.88 12.55 -0.41
CA GLN A 493 -32.08 11.33 -1.20
C GLN A 493 -31.28 11.37 -2.53
N ALA A 494 -31.07 12.56 -3.10
CA ALA A 494 -30.27 12.74 -4.31
C ALA A 494 -28.76 12.44 -4.15
N SER A 495 -28.28 12.19 -2.94
CA SER A 495 -26.92 11.69 -2.68
C SER A 495 -26.86 10.19 -2.38
N TYR A 496 -27.99 9.49 -2.35
CA TYR A 496 -28.05 8.05 -2.09
C TYR A 496 -28.02 7.26 -3.40
N GLY A 497 -27.37 6.09 -3.38
CA GLY A 497 -27.27 5.20 -4.53
C GLY A 497 -26.32 5.65 -5.65
N TRP A 498 -26.34 4.92 -6.76
CA TRP A 498 -25.50 5.15 -7.93
C TRP A 498 -26.11 6.21 -8.86
N ALA A 499 -25.28 7.06 -9.47
CA ALA A 499 -25.73 7.93 -10.54
C ALA A 499 -26.19 7.10 -11.75
N VAL A 500 -27.31 7.48 -12.36
CA VAL A 500 -27.84 6.83 -13.57
C VAL A 500 -28.06 7.88 -14.64
N SER A 501 -27.59 7.60 -15.86
CA SER A 501 -27.87 8.44 -17.02
C SER A 501 -29.30 8.21 -17.54
N LYS A 502 -29.86 9.15 -18.32
CA LYS A 502 -31.23 9.01 -18.84
C LYS A 502 -31.43 7.73 -19.66
N ASP A 503 -30.43 7.31 -20.41
CA ASP A 503 -30.49 6.15 -21.32
C ASP A 503 -30.31 4.81 -20.59
N GLU A 504 -29.99 4.85 -19.29
CA GLU A 504 -29.78 3.69 -18.43
C GLU A 504 -30.89 3.54 -17.38
N LEU A 505 -31.93 4.39 -17.43
CA LEU A 505 -33.02 4.38 -16.47
C LEU A 505 -33.78 3.06 -16.48
N GLN A 506 -33.99 2.52 -15.29
CA GLN A 506 -34.74 1.30 -15.02
C GLN A 506 -35.88 1.59 -14.06
N PRO A 507 -37.03 0.91 -14.19
CA PRO A 507 -38.13 1.06 -13.25
C PRO A 507 -37.64 0.89 -11.80
N GLY A 508 -38.03 1.82 -10.93
CA GLY A 508 -37.53 1.94 -9.57
C GLY A 508 -36.50 3.04 -9.39
N ASP A 509 -35.77 3.51 -10.40
CA ASP A 509 -34.81 4.60 -10.22
C ASP A 509 -35.47 5.90 -9.72
N LEU A 510 -34.81 6.61 -8.81
CA LEU A 510 -35.27 7.92 -8.33
C LEU A 510 -34.82 9.03 -9.26
N LEU A 511 -35.74 9.91 -9.65
CA LEU A 511 -35.53 11.06 -10.53
C LEU A 511 -35.64 12.34 -9.71
N PHE A 512 -34.65 13.22 -9.83
CA PHE A 512 -34.57 14.46 -9.04
C PHE A 512 -34.69 15.69 -9.93
N PHE A 513 -35.46 16.68 -9.46
CA PHE A 513 -35.83 17.86 -10.23
C PHE A 513 -35.50 19.17 -9.51
N TYR A 514 -35.34 20.23 -10.30
CA TYR A 514 -34.98 21.61 -9.93
C TYR A 514 -33.55 21.78 -9.37
N THR A 515 -33.01 23.00 -9.49
CA THR A 515 -31.72 23.39 -8.90
C THR A 515 -31.91 24.62 -8.01
N PRO A 516 -31.75 24.52 -6.68
CA PRO A 516 -31.42 23.31 -5.90
C PRO A 516 -32.53 22.25 -5.95
N ILE A 517 -32.17 20.98 -5.70
CA ILE A 517 -33.12 19.85 -5.74
C ILE A 517 -34.20 20.06 -4.69
N SER A 518 -35.45 20.12 -5.16
CA SER A 518 -36.63 20.30 -4.31
C SER A 518 -37.69 19.21 -4.52
N HIS A 519 -37.58 18.40 -5.57
CA HIS A 519 -38.56 17.37 -5.90
C HIS A 519 -37.93 16.03 -6.29
N VAL A 520 -38.62 14.92 -5.99
CA VAL A 520 -38.22 13.57 -6.36
C VAL A 520 -39.43 12.76 -6.85
N GLY A 521 -39.22 11.95 -7.90
CA GLY A 521 -40.17 10.94 -8.37
C GLY A 521 -39.46 9.59 -8.55
N MET A 522 -40.22 8.54 -8.80
CA MET A 522 -39.70 7.20 -9.10
C MET A 522 -40.05 6.84 -10.54
N TYR A 523 -39.06 6.48 -11.34
CA TYR A 523 -39.25 6.03 -12.72
C TYR A 523 -40.02 4.72 -12.76
N VAL A 524 -41.04 4.62 -13.61
CA VAL A 524 -41.88 3.41 -13.74
C VAL A 524 -41.76 2.73 -15.11
N GLY A 525 -40.89 3.24 -15.98
CA GLY A 525 -40.72 2.78 -17.36
C GLY A 525 -41.52 3.60 -18.37
N GLY A 526 -41.22 3.43 -19.66
CA GLY A 526 -41.96 4.07 -20.76
C GLY A 526 -41.89 5.60 -20.77
N GLY A 527 -40.86 6.21 -20.17
CA GLY A 527 -40.75 7.66 -20.03
C GLY A 527 -41.64 8.27 -18.94
N LEU A 528 -42.19 7.45 -18.05
CA LEU A 528 -43.11 7.88 -16.98
C LEU A 528 -42.48 7.76 -15.59
N MET A 529 -42.94 8.60 -14.67
CA MET A 529 -42.62 8.52 -13.25
C MET A 529 -43.86 8.60 -12.37
N ILE A 530 -43.82 7.98 -11.21
CA ILE A 530 -44.77 8.23 -10.12
C ILE A 530 -44.18 9.23 -9.14
N ASN A 531 -44.99 10.20 -8.69
CA ASN A 531 -44.58 11.20 -7.72
C ASN A 531 -45.75 11.69 -6.85
N ALA A 532 -45.43 12.44 -5.79
CA ALA A 532 -46.38 13.28 -5.06
C ALA A 532 -46.05 14.75 -5.40
N PRO A 533 -46.75 15.40 -6.36
CA PRO A 533 -46.21 16.56 -7.06
C PRO A 533 -46.16 17.84 -6.23
N ARG A 534 -47.26 18.22 -5.56
CA ARG A 534 -47.35 19.45 -4.74
C ARG A 534 -48.61 19.47 -3.88
N GLN A 535 -48.66 20.44 -2.96
CA GLN A 535 -49.81 20.68 -2.11
C GLN A 535 -51.09 20.91 -2.91
N GLY A 536 -52.15 20.18 -2.55
CA GLY A 536 -53.45 20.21 -3.23
C GLY A 536 -53.65 19.11 -4.27
N ASP A 537 -52.57 18.45 -4.71
CA ASP A 537 -52.62 17.36 -5.69
C ASP A 537 -52.62 15.96 -5.01
N LEU A 538 -52.77 14.92 -5.83
CA LEU A 538 -52.68 13.51 -5.41
C LEU A 538 -51.38 12.89 -5.96
N VAL A 539 -50.94 11.80 -5.35
CA VAL A 539 -49.91 10.93 -5.93
C VAL A 539 -50.39 10.48 -7.32
N THR A 540 -49.59 10.71 -8.34
CA THR A 540 -49.98 10.53 -9.74
C THR A 540 -48.80 10.03 -10.59
N ILE A 541 -49.11 9.61 -11.81
CA ILE A 541 -48.12 9.23 -12.84
C ILE A 541 -48.03 10.37 -13.85
N GLU A 542 -46.81 10.79 -14.14
CA GLU A 542 -46.52 11.91 -15.02
C GLU A 542 -45.31 11.63 -15.91
N ASP A 543 -45.08 12.49 -16.90
CA ASP A 543 -43.85 12.45 -17.72
C ASP A 543 -42.60 12.61 -16.83
N ALA A 544 -41.66 11.67 -16.97
CA ALA A 544 -40.39 11.65 -16.25
C ALA A 544 -39.39 12.69 -16.77
N PHE A 545 -39.52 13.11 -18.04
CA PHE A 545 -38.49 13.87 -18.76
C PHE A 545 -38.87 15.34 -18.95
N ARG A 546 -39.35 15.95 -17.87
CA ARG A 546 -39.65 17.38 -17.83
C ARG A 546 -38.37 18.24 -17.90
N PRO A 547 -38.44 19.50 -18.37
CA PRO A 547 -37.29 20.40 -18.48
C PRO A 547 -36.48 20.56 -17.18
N GLU A 548 -37.10 20.35 -16.03
CA GLU A 548 -36.51 20.52 -14.71
C GLU A 548 -35.77 19.28 -14.18
N PHE A 549 -35.72 18.18 -14.95
CA PHE A 549 -34.95 16.99 -14.58
C PHE A 549 -33.46 17.32 -14.43
N VAL A 550 -32.86 16.96 -13.29
CA VAL A 550 -31.45 17.21 -12.98
C VAL A 550 -30.60 15.95 -13.03
N LYS A 551 -30.99 14.91 -12.30
CA LYS A 551 -30.22 13.65 -12.18
C LYS A 551 -31.09 12.50 -11.71
N ALA A 552 -30.61 11.28 -11.93
CA ALA A 552 -31.25 10.07 -11.41
C ALA A 552 -30.31 9.29 -10.48
N ARG A 553 -30.90 8.56 -9.53
CA ARG A 553 -30.20 7.66 -8.62
C ARG A 553 -30.83 6.28 -8.58
N ARG A 554 -29.99 5.26 -8.61
CA ARG A 554 -30.37 3.88 -8.39
C ARG A 554 -29.98 3.45 -6.99
N LEU A 555 -30.97 3.06 -6.18
CA LEU A 555 -30.76 2.71 -4.78
C LEU A 555 -30.51 1.21 -4.53
N MET A 556 -30.60 0.39 -5.58
CA MET A 556 -30.42 -1.06 -5.49
C MET A 556 -29.90 -1.63 -6.82
N SER A 557 -29.23 -2.78 -6.77
CA SER A 557 -28.95 -3.54 -7.99
C SER A 557 -30.27 -4.13 -8.49
N LEU A 558 -30.89 -3.46 -9.46
CA LEU A 558 -32.16 -3.88 -10.05
C LEU A 558 -31.86 -5.02 -11.05
N TYR A 559 -31.87 -6.24 -10.56
CA TYR A 559 -32.01 -7.38 -11.46
C TYR A 559 -33.47 -7.49 -11.88
N THR A 560 -33.73 -7.55 -13.18
CA THR A 560 -34.99 -8.05 -13.68
C THR A 560 -34.89 -9.56 -13.78
N ARG A 561 -35.79 -10.27 -13.09
CA ARG A 561 -35.84 -11.73 -13.18
C ARG A 561 -36.63 -12.17 -14.40
N TYR A 562 -35.97 -12.93 -15.25
CA TYR A 562 -36.56 -13.59 -16.41
C TYR A 562 -36.67 -15.09 -16.13
N GLN A 563 -37.89 -15.60 -16.14
CA GLN A 563 -38.13 -17.03 -15.95
C GLN A 563 -37.61 -17.81 -17.17
N GLN A 564 -37.25 -19.07 -16.98
CA GLN A 564 -36.92 -20.04 -18.03
C GLN A 564 -37.99 -20.22 -19.14
N THR A 565 -39.17 -19.63 -18.97
CA THR A 565 -40.24 -19.58 -19.98
C THR A 565 -40.20 -18.33 -20.86
N ASP A 566 -39.31 -17.36 -20.60
CA ASP A 566 -39.21 -16.14 -21.40
C ASP A 566 -38.86 -16.49 -22.86
N SER A 567 -39.65 -15.96 -23.79
CA SER A 567 -39.55 -16.30 -25.22
C SER A 567 -38.25 -15.82 -25.89
N ARG A 568 -37.46 -14.96 -25.22
CA ARG A 568 -36.16 -14.51 -25.70
C ARG A 568 -35.02 -15.50 -25.38
N LEU A 569 -35.26 -16.49 -24.53
CA LEU A 569 -34.30 -17.55 -24.24
C LEU A 569 -34.30 -18.58 -25.36
N LEU A 570 -33.15 -18.77 -26.01
CA LEU A 570 -33.02 -19.71 -27.13
C LEU A 570 -32.51 -21.05 -26.63
N TYR A 571 -33.41 -22.02 -26.51
CA TYR A 571 -33.06 -23.39 -26.14
C TYR A 571 -32.72 -24.22 -27.38
N SER A 572 -31.68 -25.04 -27.27
CA SER A 572 -31.33 -26.06 -28.26
C SER A 572 -31.11 -27.42 -27.57
N GLY A 573 -31.34 -28.50 -28.31
CA GLY A 573 -31.49 -29.86 -27.76
C GLY A 573 -32.82 -30.04 -27.00
N SER A 574 -33.05 -31.26 -26.49
CA SER A 574 -34.29 -31.58 -25.76
C SER A 574 -34.24 -31.07 -24.32
N TRP A 575 -35.20 -30.23 -23.92
CA TRP A 575 -35.37 -29.74 -22.54
C TRP A 575 -36.75 -30.10 -22.00
N THR A 576 -36.80 -30.65 -20.79
CA THR A 576 -38.03 -31.02 -20.09
C THR A 576 -38.40 -29.94 -19.08
N ALA A 577 -39.64 -29.46 -19.10
CA ALA A 577 -40.17 -28.54 -18.10
C ALA A 577 -40.73 -29.31 -16.90
N ALA A 578 -40.54 -28.79 -15.68
CA ALA A 578 -41.12 -29.31 -14.45
C ALA A 578 -41.65 -28.15 -13.59
N SER A 579 -42.74 -28.42 -12.86
CA SER A 579 -43.41 -27.43 -12.01
C SER A 579 -43.20 -27.75 -10.52
N THR A 580 -42.97 -26.72 -9.71
CA THR A 580 -42.81 -26.81 -8.26
C THR A 580 -42.83 -25.40 -7.66
N SER A 581 -43.49 -25.23 -6.52
CA SER A 581 -43.50 -23.95 -5.80
C SER A 581 -42.13 -23.53 -5.27
N SER A 582 -41.16 -24.44 -5.23
CA SER A 582 -39.79 -24.15 -4.81
C SER A 582 -38.93 -23.52 -5.90
N ALA A 583 -39.33 -23.61 -7.17
CA ALA A 583 -38.64 -22.94 -8.28
C ALA A 583 -39.13 -21.50 -8.42
N SER A 584 -38.28 -20.63 -8.98
CA SER A 584 -38.69 -19.29 -9.35
C SER A 584 -39.83 -19.36 -10.37
N GLY A 585 -40.85 -18.51 -10.20
CA GLY A 585 -42.01 -18.52 -11.08
C GLY A 585 -42.79 -19.85 -11.09
N GLY A 586 -42.53 -20.76 -10.14
CA GLY A 586 -43.24 -22.03 -9.99
C GLY A 586 -42.82 -23.14 -10.95
N SER A 587 -41.77 -22.96 -11.76
CA SER A 587 -41.32 -23.98 -12.72
C SER A 587 -39.85 -23.81 -13.12
N PHE A 588 -39.24 -24.86 -13.67
CA PHE A 588 -37.88 -24.84 -14.21
C PHE A 588 -37.77 -25.77 -15.43
N ARG A 589 -36.68 -25.68 -16.21
CA ARG A 589 -36.38 -26.58 -17.34
C ARG A 589 -35.08 -27.33 -17.07
N TYR A 590 -35.02 -28.62 -17.38
CA TYR A 590 -33.81 -29.42 -17.21
C TYR A 590 -33.54 -30.31 -18.42
N SER A 591 -32.30 -30.77 -18.57
CA SER A 591 -31.92 -31.66 -19.67
C SER A 591 -30.76 -32.59 -19.30
N ALA A 592 -30.80 -33.80 -19.85
CA ALA A 592 -29.67 -34.73 -19.96
C ALA A 592 -29.33 -35.06 -21.42
N ALA A 593 -29.92 -34.37 -22.39
CA ALA A 593 -29.69 -34.65 -23.81
C ALA A 593 -28.29 -34.19 -24.24
N SER A 594 -27.69 -34.89 -25.20
CA SER A 594 -26.48 -34.41 -25.87
C SER A 594 -26.81 -33.15 -26.69
N GLY A 595 -25.92 -32.16 -26.71
CA GLY A 595 -26.12 -30.89 -27.41
C GLY A 595 -27.13 -29.94 -26.76
N ALA A 596 -27.62 -30.24 -25.55
CA ALA A 596 -28.53 -29.36 -24.84
C ALA A 596 -27.84 -28.06 -24.39
N SER A 597 -28.38 -26.92 -24.82
CA SER A 597 -27.90 -25.59 -24.45
C SER A 597 -29.03 -24.57 -24.37
N VAL A 598 -28.73 -23.43 -23.73
CA VAL A 598 -29.56 -22.23 -23.74
C VAL A 598 -28.67 -21.02 -24.03
N THR A 599 -29.12 -20.15 -24.92
CA THR A 599 -28.48 -18.88 -25.23
C THR A 599 -29.36 -17.73 -24.73
N VAL A 600 -28.73 -16.79 -24.04
CA VAL A 600 -29.37 -15.63 -23.41
C VAL A 600 -28.68 -14.37 -23.90
N SER A 601 -29.40 -13.52 -24.63
CA SER A 601 -28.90 -12.22 -25.05
C SER A 601 -29.56 -11.12 -24.23
N PHE A 602 -28.76 -10.18 -23.74
CA PHE A 602 -29.25 -9.06 -22.95
C PHE A 602 -28.50 -7.78 -23.28
N LYS A 603 -29.17 -6.63 -23.12
CA LYS A 603 -28.53 -5.32 -23.12
C LYS A 603 -28.47 -4.83 -21.68
N GLY A 604 -27.29 -4.68 -21.13
CA GLY A 604 -27.11 -4.48 -19.69
C GLY A 604 -25.67 -4.58 -19.22
N THR A 605 -25.49 -4.71 -17.91
CA THR A 605 -24.16 -4.76 -17.26
C THR A 605 -23.92 -6.04 -16.46
N ALA A 606 -24.92 -6.92 -16.27
CA ALA A 606 -24.69 -8.19 -15.61
C ALA A 606 -25.82 -9.21 -15.88
N LEU A 607 -25.48 -10.50 -15.80
CA LEU A 607 -26.41 -11.61 -15.80
C LEU A 607 -26.01 -12.65 -14.73
N ILE A 608 -26.99 -13.15 -14.00
CA ILE A 608 -26.88 -14.25 -13.05
C ILE A 608 -27.73 -15.41 -13.54
N TRP A 609 -27.16 -16.61 -13.57
CA TRP A 609 -27.88 -17.85 -13.84
C TRP A 609 -28.34 -18.48 -12.53
N LEU A 610 -29.66 -18.66 -12.41
CA LEU A 610 -30.29 -19.37 -11.32
C LEU A 610 -30.68 -20.79 -11.75
N ALA A 611 -30.33 -21.76 -10.92
CA ALA A 611 -30.63 -23.17 -11.16
C ALA A 611 -30.83 -23.90 -9.83
N LYS A 612 -31.39 -25.11 -9.90
CA LYS A 612 -31.38 -26.09 -8.82
C LYS A 612 -30.03 -26.79 -8.76
N LYS A 613 -29.47 -26.98 -7.56
CA LYS A 613 -28.36 -27.93 -7.32
C LYS A 613 -28.90 -29.21 -6.67
N SER A 614 -28.45 -30.39 -7.10
CA SER A 614 -29.04 -31.67 -6.65
C SER A 614 -28.14 -32.88 -6.99
N PRO A 615 -28.29 -34.05 -6.35
CA PRO A 615 -27.33 -35.15 -6.48
C PRO A 615 -27.15 -35.72 -7.89
N SER A 616 -28.14 -35.57 -8.78
CA SER A 616 -28.08 -36.12 -10.15
C SER A 616 -27.60 -35.11 -11.21
N TYR A 617 -27.08 -33.95 -10.81
CA TYR A 617 -26.70 -32.87 -11.73
C TYR A 617 -25.19 -32.84 -11.94
N GLY A 618 -24.78 -32.53 -13.17
CA GLY A 618 -23.37 -32.55 -13.58
C GLY A 618 -22.86 -31.19 -14.00
N LEU A 619 -21.83 -31.20 -14.85
CA LEU A 619 -21.13 -30.00 -15.26
C LEU A 619 -21.77 -29.36 -16.49
N ALA A 620 -21.84 -28.03 -16.47
CA ALA A 620 -22.18 -27.19 -17.61
C ALA A 620 -20.99 -26.31 -17.99
N SER A 621 -20.85 -25.99 -19.29
CA SER A 621 -20.00 -24.89 -19.73
C SER A 621 -20.82 -23.62 -19.87
N VAL A 622 -20.22 -22.48 -19.52
CA VAL A 622 -20.79 -21.15 -19.70
C VAL A 622 -19.81 -20.30 -20.50
N CYS A 623 -20.27 -19.82 -21.65
CA CYS A 623 -19.53 -19.00 -22.61
C CYS A 623 -20.15 -17.60 -22.60
N LEU A 624 -19.40 -16.56 -22.22
CA LEU A 624 -19.84 -15.16 -22.25
C LEU A 624 -19.17 -14.46 -23.44
N ASP A 625 -19.96 -13.86 -24.33
CA ASP A 625 -19.48 -13.07 -25.48
C ASP A 625 -18.49 -13.78 -26.40
N GLY A 626 -18.52 -15.11 -26.44
CA GLY A 626 -17.62 -15.94 -27.27
C GLY A 626 -16.25 -16.19 -26.65
N GLU A 627 -16.00 -15.73 -25.42
CA GLU A 627 -14.77 -15.97 -24.66
C GLU A 627 -14.62 -17.43 -24.22
N ALA A 628 -13.43 -17.77 -23.72
CA ALA A 628 -13.12 -19.11 -23.21
C ALA A 628 -14.17 -19.56 -22.17
N PRO A 629 -14.80 -20.74 -22.36
CA PRO A 629 -15.89 -21.17 -21.50
C PRO A 629 -15.40 -21.56 -20.10
N VAL A 630 -16.21 -21.24 -19.09
CA VAL A 630 -15.99 -21.68 -17.71
C VAL A 630 -16.89 -22.87 -17.36
N THR A 631 -16.39 -23.76 -16.52
CA THR A 631 -17.15 -24.93 -16.07
C THR A 631 -17.89 -24.65 -14.77
N VAL A 632 -19.17 -25.01 -14.70
CA VAL A 632 -20.05 -24.83 -13.54
C VAL A 632 -20.58 -26.18 -13.09
N ASP A 633 -20.39 -26.51 -11.80
CA ASP A 633 -20.92 -27.74 -11.20
C ASP A 633 -22.26 -27.51 -10.49
N LEU A 634 -23.29 -28.22 -10.94
CA LEU A 634 -24.64 -28.18 -10.40
C LEU A 634 -24.89 -29.28 -9.35
N TYR A 635 -23.87 -30.08 -9.01
CA TYR A 635 -23.96 -31.07 -7.94
C TYR A 635 -24.17 -30.42 -6.56
N SER A 636 -25.03 -31.06 -5.76
CA SER A 636 -25.06 -30.92 -4.31
C SER A 636 -25.61 -32.20 -3.70
N SER A 637 -25.16 -32.58 -2.50
CA SER A 637 -25.62 -33.78 -1.78
C SER A 637 -27.11 -33.74 -1.40
N SER A 638 -27.73 -32.56 -1.44
CA SER A 638 -29.16 -32.35 -1.24
C SER A 638 -29.71 -31.38 -2.28
N THR A 639 -31.03 -31.40 -2.48
CA THR A 639 -31.65 -30.49 -3.44
C THR A 639 -31.76 -29.09 -2.86
N LYS A 640 -31.16 -28.11 -3.54
CA LYS A 640 -31.26 -26.67 -3.25
C LYS A 640 -31.84 -25.94 -4.45
N TRP A 641 -32.87 -25.13 -4.23
CA TRP A 641 -33.62 -24.43 -5.28
C TRP A 641 -33.16 -22.97 -5.44
N VAL A 642 -33.37 -22.38 -6.62
CA VAL A 642 -33.07 -20.96 -6.89
C VAL A 642 -31.64 -20.57 -6.50
N GLN A 643 -30.66 -21.41 -6.82
CA GLN A 643 -29.26 -21.18 -6.47
C GLN A 643 -28.58 -20.36 -7.56
N LYS A 644 -27.82 -19.34 -7.16
CA LYS A 644 -26.86 -18.66 -8.03
C LYS A 644 -25.74 -19.64 -8.36
N VAL A 645 -25.80 -20.24 -9.55
CA VAL A 645 -24.80 -21.21 -10.01
C VAL A 645 -23.70 -20.55 -10.83
N TRP A 646 -23.97 -19.38 -11.42
CA TRP A 646 -22.99 -18.61 -12.19
C TRP A 646 -23.39 -17.13 -12.27
N SER A 647 -22.39 -16.27 -12.51
CA SER A 647 -22.57 -14.82 -12.72
C SER A 647 -21.52 -14.31 -13.69
N SER A 648 -21.93 -13.39 -14.58
CA SER A 648 -21.00 -12.68 -15.48
C SER A 648 -20.03 -11.75 -14.73
N GLY A 649 -20.38 -11.37 -13.50
CA GLY A 649 -19.77 -10.21 -12.85
C GLY A 649 -20.29 -8.92 -13.50
N THR A 650 -19.58 -7.82 -13.27
CA THR A 650 -19.89 -6.53 -13.88
C THR A 650 -19.27 -6.44 -15.27
N LEU A 651 -20.11 -6.16 -16.26
CA LEU A 651 -19.76 -5.90 -17.64
C LEU A 651 -19.95 -4.41 -17.97
N PRO A 652 -19.23 -3.88 -18.98
CA PRO A 652 -19.58 -2.60 -19.58
C PRO A 652 -21.06 -2.59 -20.01
N TYR A 653 -21.74 -1.45 -19.96
CA TYR A 653 -23.11 -1.39 -20.47
C TYR A 653 -23.12 -1.62 -21.99
N GLY A 654 -23.72 -2.72 -22.43
CA GLY A 654 -23.70 -3.13 -23.82
C GLY A 654 -24.61 -4.32 -24.09
N THR A 655 -24.60 -4.81 -25.33
CA THR A 655 -25.26 -6.07 -25.67
C THR A 655 -24.30 -7.22 -25.42
N HIS A 656 -24.75 -8.22 -24.65
CA HIS A 656 -23.99 -9.40 -24.27
C HIS A 656 -24.77 -10.66 -24.60
N THR A 657 -24.05 -11.77 -24.82
CA THR A 657 -24.62 -13.09 -25.08
C THR A 657 -23.96 -14.14 -24.20
N VAL A 658 -24.77 -14.86 -23.42
CA VAL A 658 -24.34 -15.98 -22.58
C VAL A 658 -24.89 -17.28 -23.14
N THR A 659 -24.03 -18.25 -23.42
CA THR A 659 -24.43 -19.60 -23.82
C THR A 659 -24.06 -20.60 -22.74
N ILE A 660 -25.05 -21.33 -22.23
CA ILE A 660 -24.90 -22.37 -21.23
C ILE A 660 -25.14 -23.71 -21.90
N ARG A 661 -24.19 -24.65 -21.78
CA ARG A 661 -24.25 -25.94 -22.45
C ARG A 661 -23.97 -27.08 -21.49
N ARG A 662 -24.67 -28.19 -21.68
CA ARG A 662 -24.40 -29.44 -20.98
C ARG A 662 -23.11 -30.07 -21.51
N LEU A 663 -22.15 -30.35 -20.62
CA LEU A 663 -20.91 -31.05 -20.98
C LEU A 663 -21.05 -32.57 -21.02
N GLY A 664 -22.09 -33.13 -20.38
CA GLY A 664 -22.29 -34.58 -20.31
C GLY A 664 -21.33 -35.30 -19.36
N VAL A 665 -20.50 -34.55 -18.64
CA VAL A 665 -19.62 -35.04 -17.58
C VAL A 665 -20.12 -34.59 -16.21
N LYS A 666 -19.64 -35.22 -15.14
CA LYS A 666 -20.06 -34.99 -13.76
C LYS A 666 -18.87 -35.07 -12.81
N SER A 667 -18.99 -34.45 -11.64
CA SER A 667 -18.08 -34.68 -10.52
C SER A 667 -18.19 -36.12 -9.99
N ALA A 668 -17.20 -36.54 -9.19
CA ALA A 668 -17.12 -37.90 -8.68
C ALA A 668 -18.34 -38.26 -7.82
N GLU A 669 -18.81 -37.28 -7.05
CA GLU A 669 -19.87 -37.37 -6.06
C GLU A 669 -21.28 -37.31 -6.67
N SER A 670 -21.39 -36.86 -7.92
CA SER A 670 -22.67 -36.74 -8.60
C SER A 670 -23.15 -38.08 -9.15
N GLY A 671 -24.46 -38.35 -9.03
CA GLY A 671 -25.13 -39.52 -9.59
C GLY A 671 -25.60 -39.34 -11.03
N GLY A 672 -25.40 -38.17 -11.65
CA GLY A 672 -25.90 -37.90 -12.99
C GLY A 672 -25.29 -36.67 -13.65
N THR A 673 -25.77 -36.36 -14.85
CA THR A 673 -25.19 -35.32 -15.72
C THR A 673 -26.24 -34.29 -16.14
N TYR A 674 -27.34 -34.18 -15.39
CA TYR A 674 -28.38 -33.21 -15.69
C TYR A 674 -27.87 -31.78 -15.51
N ILE A 675 -28.39 -30.85 -16.33
CA ILE A 675 -28.30 -29.40 -16.09
C ILE A 675 -29.72 -28.83 -16.03
N ASN A 676 -29.90 -27.63 -15.46
CA ASN A 676 -31.20 -26.97 -15.47
C ASN A 676 -31.11 -25.44 -15.48
N VAL A 677 -32.21 -24.82 -15.89
CA VAL A 677 -32.44 -23.38 -15.83
C VAL A 677 -33.72 -23.15 -15.05
N ASP A 678 -33.60 -22.39 -13.97
CA ASP A 678 -34.73 -21.91 -13.16
C ASP A 678 -35.10 -20.50 -13.65
N ALA A 679 -34.16 -19.56 -13.57
CA ALA A 679 -34.35 -18.19 -14.05
C ALA A 679 -33.00 -17.50 -14.34
N PHE A 680 -33.08 -16.30 -14.92
CA PHE A 680 -31.96 -15.38 -15.08
C PHE A 680 -32.27 -14.04 -14.43
N ASP A 681 -31.34 -13.55 -13.64
CA ASP A 681 -31.40 -12.21 -13.06
C ASP A 681 -30.47 -11.31 -13.88
N VAL A 682 -31.02 -10.27 -14.51
CA VAL A 682 -30.27 -9.41 -15.44
C VAL A 682 -30.30 -7.95 -14.99
N ILE A 683 -29.15 -7.30 -14.88
CA ILE A 683 -29.08 -5.83 -14.76
C ILE A 683 -29.13 -5.27 -16.18
N GLY A 684 -30.31 -4.78 -16.57
CA GLY A 684 -30.64 -4.46 -17.95
C GLY A 684 -31.89 -5.21 -18.40
N GLY A 685 -31.96 -5.61 -19.67
CA GLY A 685 -33.07 -6.41 -20.16
C GLY A 685 -32.68 -7.40 -21.24
N LEU A 686 -33.39 -8.53 -21.29
CA LEU A 686 -33.21 -9.49 -22.39
C LEU A 686 -33.57 -8.83 -23.72
N VAL A 687 -32.71 -9.03 -24.71
CA VAL A 687 -32.94 -8.64 -26.09
C VAL A 687 -33.14 -9.88 -26.93
N GLN A 688 -33.85 -9.75 -28.05
CA GLN A 688 -33.99 -10.85 -28.98
C GLN A 688 -32.62 -11.12 -29.63
N ALA A 689 -32.14 -12.35 -29.55
CA ALA A 689 -30.92 -12.74 -30.22
C ALA A 689 -31.10 -12.57 -31.74
N ASP A 690 -30.27 -11.73 -32.36
CA ASP A 690 -30.27 -11.55 -33.81
C ASP A 690 -29.61 -12.78 -34.45
N ALA A 691 -30.39 -13.53 -35.23
CA ALA A 691 -29.92 -14.70 -35.97
C ALA A 691 -28.75 -14.35 -36.91
N GLY A 692 -28.67 -13.10 -37.38
CA GLY A 692 -27.56 -12.60 -38.19
C GLY A 692 -26.26 -12.45 -37.39
N GLN A 693 -26.32 -12.00 -36.13
CA GLN A 693 -25.13 -11.86 -35.27
C GLN A 693 -24.57 -13.22 -34.84
N VAL A 694 -25.44 -14.21 -34.60
CA VAL A 694 -25.02 -15.59 -34.30
C VAL A 694 -24.26 -16.18 -35.49
N GLN A 695 -24.71 -15.89 -36.70
CA GLN A 695 -24.07 -16.35 -37.94
C GLN A 695 -22.76 -15.60 -38.23
N GLN A 696 -22.68 -14.31 -37.90
CA GLN A 696 -21.45 -13.51 -38.04
C GLN A 696 -20.36 -13.93 -37.04
N LEU A 697 -20.73 -14.27 -35.81
CA LEU A 697 -19.80 -14.80 -34.81
C LEU A 697 -19.30 -16.21 -35.16
N LEU A 698 -20.15 -17.05 -35.75
CA LEU A 698 -19.74 -18.32 -36.37
C LEU A 698 -18.74 -18.11 -37.51
N LEU A 699 -18.96 -17.11 -38.37
CA LEU A 699 -18.05 -16.75 -39.46
C LEU A 699 -16.69 -16.23 -38.95
N ASN A 700 -16.68 -15.41 -37.90
CA ASN A 700 -15.44 -14.89 -37.30
C ASN A 700 -14.62 -16.01 -36.63
N LEU A 701 -15.28 -16.97 -35.97
CA LEU A 701 -14.61 -18.13 -35.38
C LEU A 701 -13.94 -19.00 -36.46
N VAL A 702 -14.61 -19.17 -37.61
CA VAL A 702 -14.07 -19.90 -38.77
C VAL A 702 -12.91 -19.13 -39.43
N SER A 703 -13.00 -17.80 -39.53
CA SER A 703 -11.96 -16.96 -40.14
C SER A 703 -10.68 -16.93 -39.29
N ASN A 704 -10.80 -16.82 -37.97
CA ASN A 704 -9.66 -16.84 -37.05
C ASN A 704 -8.98 -18.22 -37.01
N ALA A 705 -9.77 -19.30 -37.12
CA ALA A 705 -9.23 -20.65 -37.26
C ALA A 705 -8.49 -20.84 -38.58
N ALA A 706 -8.92 -20.21 -39.68
CA ALA A 706 -8.26 -20.29 -40.99
C ALA A 706 -6.97 -19.44 -41.07
N GLU A 707 -6.91 -18.28 -40.42
CA GLU A 707 -5.68 -17.45 -40.34
C GLU A 707 -4.57 -18.12 -39.51
N ALA A 708 -4.92 -18.88 -38.47
CA ALA A 708 -3.95 -19.59 -37.64
C ALA A 708 -3.20 -20.74 -38.36
N ILE A 709 -3.66 -21.19 -39.54
CA ILE A 709 -3.10 -22.32 -40.30
C ILE A 709 -2.42 -21.92 -41.62
N GLY A 710 -2.49 -20.65 -42.05
CA GLY A 710 -1.64 -20.12 -43.13
C GLY A 710 -1.73 -20.81 -44.51
N GLU A 711 -2.84 -21.47 -44.89
CA GLU A 711 -2.95 -22.18 -46.17
C GLU A 711 -4.06 -21.68 -47.10
N ARG A 712 -3.77 -21.67 -48.42
CA ARG A 712 -4.71 -21.36 -49.51
C ARG A 712 -5.60 -22.57 -49.82
N ALA A 713 -6.91 -22.37 -49.72
CA ALA A 713 -8.00 -23.03 -50.44
C ALA A 713 -7.81 -24.51 -50.85
N GLY A 714 -8.05 -25.43 -49.91
CA GLY A 714 -8.54 -26.79 -50.17
C GLY A 714 -9.90 -26.97 -49.48
N GLN A 715 -10.79 -27.80 -50.04
CA GLN A 715 -12.15 -28.01 -49.51
C GLN A 715 -12.11 -28.58 -48.08
N VAL A 716 -12.25 -27.69 -47.09
CA VAL A 716 -12.49 -28.05 -45.69
C VAL A 716 -13.96 -28.42 -45.57
N THR A 717 -14.25 -29.69 -45.28
CA THR A 717 -15.62 -30.09 -44.93
C THR A 717 -15.80 -29.89 -43.43
N VAL A 718 -16.50 -28.83 -43.06
CA VAL A 718 -16.92 -28.57 -41.67
C VAL A 718 -18.26 -29.27 -41.46
N SER A 719 -18.29 -30.34 -40.66
CA SER A 719 -19.55 -30.82 -40.11
C SER A 719 -19.95 -29.88 -38.97
N THR A 720 -20.88 -28.98 -39.22
CA THR A 720 -21.42 -28.09 -38.20
C THR A 720 -22.27 -28.90 -37.22
N GLY A 721 -21.70 -29.19 -36.05
CA GLY A 721 -22.52 -29.20 -34.83
C GLY A 721 -23.07 -27.79 -34.67
N GLN A 722 -24.38 -27.66 -34.53
CA GLN A 722 -25.15 -26.44 -34.79
C GLN A 722 -24.95 -25.26 -33.80
N GLN A 723 -23.81 -25.11 -33.08
CA GLN A 723 -23.69 -24.16 -31.96
C GLN A 723 -22.30 -23.52 -31.79
N MET A 724 -22.26 -22.23 -31.42
CA MET A 724 -21.06 -21.52 -30.98
C MET A 724 -20.45 -22.13 -29.70
N CYS A 725 -19.12 -22.09 -29.59
CA CYS A 725 -18.30 -22.59 -28.47
C CYS A 725 -18.01 -24.12 -28.43
N ASP A 726 -18.00 -24.83 -29.57
CA ASP A 726 -17.37 -26.16 -29.67
C ASP A 726 -15.85 -26.07 -29.95
N SER A 727 -15.06 -27.00 -29.41
CA SER A 727 -13.68 -27.23 -29.86
C SER A 727 -13.71 -27.81 -31.28
N VAL A 728 -13.06 -27.13 -32.24
CA VAL A 728 -12.95 -27.60 -33.62
C VAL A 728 -11.91 -28.72 -33.70
N THR A 729 -12.34 -29.95 -33.98
CA THR A 729 -11.43 -31.06 -34.27
C THR A 729 -11.24 -31.18 -35.78
N LEU A 730 -10.03 -30.91 -36.27
CA LEU A 730 -9.66 -31.08 -37.69
C LEU A 730 -9.06 -32.48 -37.90
N SER A 731 -9.70 -33.32 -38.73
CA SER A 731 -9.13 -34.60 -39.18
C SER A 731 -8.75 -34.54 -40.65
N ARG A 732 -7.52 -34.96 -40.97
CA ARG A 732 -7.00 -35.05 -42.34
C ARG A 732 -7.37 -36.41 -42.94
N SER A 733 -8.23 -36.47 -43.95
CA SER A 733 -8.32 -37.68 -44.79
C SER A 733 -7.14 -37.67 -45.75
N ARG A 734 -6.43 -38.80 -45.88
CA ARG A 734 -5.39 -38.98 -46.89
C ARG A 734 -5.98 -39.06 -48.28
#